data_AF-A0A3E1K874-F1
#
_entry.id   AF-A0A3E1K874-F1
#
_cell.length_a   1.000
_cell.length_b   1.000
_cell.length_c   1.000
_cell.angle_alpha   90.00
_cell.angle_beta   90.00
_cell.angle_gamma   90.00
#
_symmetry.space_group_name_H-M   'P 1'
#
loop_
_entity.id
_entity.type
_entity.pdbx_description
1 polymer ?
#
loop_
_entity_poly.entity_id
_entity_poly.type
_entity_poly.pdbx_seq_one_letter_code
_entity_poly.pdbx_strand_id
1 'polypeptide(L)'
;MFSRKTGCLAAILLSLAAPALAQQVGSGTVSLSAAGAQQNFDTLAQSGQSATLPAGWYFHETDSNADSTYRAGDASGSSLPGDTYSLGATGSGERALGAVQSGSLVPTFGARLVNDSGQLVDEIDIAYTGEQWRLGSDGRTDRLDFQYSLDANSLLDGSATWVDIDSMDFAAPVSSGTVGGLDGNAAANRLAIAATVSGLALAPADSLWVRWVDENASGADDALGIDELTIAIGGEPPVDVAPELSTTDPADGATDVDLGASLEVTFSEPVSVAAGWYQLSCDGMTVPASSGGGPASYTITPDSALPADQACELTVLAGAVTDLDGDPDNLPADVTVQFTTLDPSTLPPPAIDTVQPADGSQNVAVTATVELGFSQPVTVAGGAIILTCDAAAVPASLGGGDAQWTLDPVDSLPNGADCVIDVAASGIVNQYGHTLAADASFSFSVIEAGDEGYYSQVNPSSPEQLRCTLNLTIRGHTAYPYSGGGTDSWAILEIAQEDPADPNRVIDSYRNYSYDKVSDRSGQGGSGPWYNREHTWPNSLGFPDRTDSQGRPNAPYTDVHMLHLTDQNYNSDRGNRPLAYCDASCGERTTEANQGVGGGSGVYPGNSNWVREPNGNQGSFEVWDHRKGDIARAVLYMAIRYEGGNHPVTGQAEPDLELTNDRGDIQTGSGAGPHYMGMLDDLLAWHQADPPSTEELVRNDVIQSYQGNRNPFVDHPEWASQALFTSESPAVCQPGQADALFSDRFEAAP
;
A
#
# COMPACT_ATOMS: atom_id res chain seq x y z
N MET A 1 -66.52 32.80 -42.25
CA MET A 1 -65.39 33.75 -42.22
C MET A 1 -65.00 33.96 -40.76
N PHE A 2 -63.72 33.76 -40.44
CA PHE A 2 -63.01 34.06 -39.17
C PHE A 2 -63.45 33.28 -37.90
N SER A 3 -62.69 32.27 -37.47
CA SER A 3 -61.42 32.29 -36.70
C SER A 3 -61.65 32.40 -35.17
N ARG A 4 -61.53 31.26 -34.48
CA ARG A 4 -61.39 31.18 -33.01
C ARG A 4 -59.89 31.09 -32.67
N LYS A 5 -59.40 32.00 -31.83
CA LYS A 5 -58.18 31.88 -31.01
C LYS A 5 -58.63 32.14 -29.56
N THR A 6 -58.68 31.14 -28.68
CA THR A 6 -57.61 30.69 -27.76
C THR A 6 -56.94 31.83 -27.00
N GLY A 7 -57.32 31.97 -25.72
CA GLY A 7 -56.62 32.74 -24.70
C GLY A 7 -56.79 32.00 -23.37
N CYS A 8 -55.76 31.23 -22.99
CA CYS A 8 -55.62 30.63 -21.66
C CYS A 8 -55.17 31.70 -20.67
N LEU A 9 -55.93 31.90 -19.58
CA LEU A 9 -55.39 32.41 -18.33
C LEU A 9 -55.08 31.20 -17.45
N ALA A 10 -53.79 30.92 -17.23
CA ALA A 10 -53.32 29.97 -16.25
C ALA A 10 -53.27 30.67 -14.88
N ALA A 11 -54.13 30.24 -13.95
CA ALA A 11 -53.95 30.52 -12.54
C ALA A 11 -52.89 29.54 -12.01
N ILE A 12 -51.72 30.06 -11.68
CA ILE A 12 -50.66 29.32 -11.00
C ILE A 12 -51.12 29.08 -9.56
N LEU A 13 -51.67 27.90 -9.29
CA LEU A 13 -51.71 27.35 -7.93
C LEU A 13 -50.28 26.91 -7.60
N LEU A 14 -49.58 27.75 -6.84
CA LEU A 14 -48.35 27.35 -6.15
C LEU A 14 -48.77 26.36 -5.06
N SER A 15 -48.69 25.06 -5.34
CA SER A 15 -48.74 24.03 -4.31
C SER A 15 -47.45 24.15 -3.50
N LEU A 16 -47.50 24.85 -2.37
CA LEU A 16 -46.56 24.63 -1.29
C LEU A 16 -46.73 23.18 -0.85
N ALA A 17 -45.86 22.30 -1.35
CA ALA A 17 -45.65 21.01 -0.71
C ALA A 17 -45.13 21.31 0.69
N ALA A 18 -45.91 20.98 1.70
CA ALA A 18 -45.39 20.88 3.05
C ALA A 18 -44.21 19.88 3.01
N PRO A 19 -43.08 20.14 3.69
CA PRO A 19 -42.07 19.10 3.84
C PRO A 19 -42.76 17.89 4.45
N ALA A 20 -42.60 16.73 3.82
CA ALA A 20 -43.00 15.48 4.43
C ALA A 20 -42.25 15.40 5.76
N LEU A 21 -42.99 15.45 6.88
CA LEU A 21 -42.42 15.18 8.19
C LEU A 21 -41.86 13.76 8.13
N ALA A 22 -40.54 13.61 8.23
CA ALA A 22 -39.91 12.30 8.34
C ALA A 22 -40.58 11.54 9.48
N GLN A 23 -41.14 10.39 9.15
CA GLN A 23 -41.96 9.58 10.04
C GLN A 23 -41.07 8.49 10.63
N GLN A 24 -41.13 8.31 11.95
CA GLN A 24 -40.47 7.17 12.60
C GLN A 24 -40.87 5.86 11.91
N VAL A 25 -39.87 5.07 11.55
CA VAL A 25 -40.04 3.77 10.89
C VAL A 25 -39.85 2.67 11.92
N GLY A 26 -40.69 1.63 11.89
CA GLY A 26 -40.67 0.53 12.85
C GLY A 26 -42.05 0.28 13.48
N SER A 27 -42.18 -0.83 14.20
CA SER A 27 -43.43 -1.19 14.88
C SER A 27 -43.22 -2.22 15.98
N GLY A 28 -44.18 -2.33 16.91
CA GLY A 28 -44.16 -3.34 17.96
C GLY A 28 -43.45 -2.87 19.24
N THR A 29 -43.07 -3.82 20.07
CA THR A 29 -42.40 -3.60 21.36
C THR A 29 -41.45 -4.76 21.64
N VAL A 30 -40.33 -4.48 22.29
CA VAL A 30 -39.47 -5.49 22.90
C VAL A 30 -40.01 -5.81 24.29
N SER A 31 -40.21 -7.09 24.60
CA SER A 31 -40.77 -7.52 25.88
C SER A 31 -39.68 -7.57 26.95
N LEU A 32 -39.81 -6.77 28.01
CA LEU A 32 -39.01 -6.90 29.22
C LEU A 32 -39.68 -7.94 30.13
N SER A 33 -39.26 -9.19 29.94
CA SER A 33 -39.69 -10.34 30.73
C SER A 33 -38.50 -10.98 31.44
N ALA A 34 -38.76 -11.97 32.28
CA ALA A 34 -37.71 -12.68 33.00
C ALA A 34 -36.73 -13.43 32.07
N ALA A 35 -37.13 -13.73 30.83
CA ALA A 35 -36.28 -14.38 29.83
C ALA A 35 -35.27 -13.41 29.16
N GLY A 36 -35.35 -12.11 29.44
CA GLY A 36 -34.61 -11.09 28.71
C GLY A 36 -35.05 -10.96 27.25
N ALA A 37 -34.33 -10.14 26.50
CA ALA A 37 -34.48 -9.95 25.07
C ALA A 37 -33.09 -9.90 24.41
N GLN A 38 -32.96 -10.56 23.26
CA GLN A 38 -31.74 -10.55 22.47
C GLN A 38 -32.03 -10.01 21.07
N GLN A 39 -31.05 -9.35 20.46
CA GLN A 39 -31.11 -8.89 19.08
C GLN A 39 -29.71 -8.82 18.46
N ASN A 40 -29.52 -9.62 17.41
CA ASN A 40 -28.30 -9.65 16.59
C ASN A 40 -28.49 -9.00 15.20
N PHE A 41 -29.69 -8.48 14.90
CA PHE A 41 -29.99 -7.71 13.69
C PHE A 41 -29.73 -8.39 12.33
N ASP A 42 -29.31 -9.67 12.26
CA ASP A 42 -29.10 -10.47 11.05
C ASP A 42 -30.31 -10.54 10.09
N THR A 43 -31.50 -10.24 10.61
CA THR A 43 -32.74 -10.16 9.83
C THR A 43 -32.87 -8.88 9.00
N LEU A 44 -31.96 -7.92 9.16
CA LEU A 44 -31.92 -6.69 8.36
C LEU A 44 -31.52 -6.96 6.90
N ALA A 45 -31.83 -5.99 6.02
CA ALA A 45 -31.60 -6.17 4.59
C ALA A 45 -30.12 -6.22 4.23
N GLN A 46 -29.73 -7.27 3.49
CA GLN A 46 -28.35 -7.52 3.08
C GLN A 46 -27.93 -6.76 1.80
N SER A 47 -28.87 -6.10 1.13
CA SER A 47 -28.64 -5.27 -0.06
C SER A 47 -29.77 -4.25 -0.26
N GLY A 48 -29.45 -3.14 -0.94
CA GLY A 48 -30.45 -2.14 -1.31
C GLY A 48 -30.94 -1.29 -0.14
N GLN A 49 -32.24 -0.95 -0.15
CA GLN A 49 -32.91 -0.17 0.88
C GLN A 49 -34.08 -0.96 1.47
N SER A 50 -34.38 -0.78 2.75
CA SER A 50 -35.47 -1.46 3.44
C SER A 50 -36.07 -0.59 4.55
N ALA A 51 -37.33 -0.84 4.88
CA ALA A 51 -38.03 -0.22 6.02
C ALA A 51 -38.41 -1.26 7.09
N THR A 52 -37.90 -2.49 6.97
CA THR A 52 -38.27 -3.62 7.84
C THR A 52 -37.22 -3.78 8.93
N LEU A 53 -37.65 -3.58 10.17
CA LEU A 53 -36.85 -3.74 11.38
C LEU A 53 -37.41 -4.90 12.21
N PRO A 54 -36.61 -5.47 13.12
CA PRO A 54 -37.12 -6.36 14.15
C PRO A 54 -38.25 -5.71 14.98
N ALA A 55 -39.15 -6.53 15.52
CA ALA A 55 -40.27 -6.01 16.30
C ALA A 55 -39.78 -5.21 17.52
N GLY A 56 -40.35 -4.03 17.73
CA GLY A 56 -39.97 -3.11 18.81
C GLY A 56 -38.80 -2.18 18.47
N TRP A 57 -38.15 -2.36 17.32
CA TRP A 57 -37.08 -1.50 16.83
C TRP A 57 -37.59 -0.42 15.88
N TYR A 58 -36.91 0.73 15.95
CA TYR A 58 -37.26 1.93 15.24
C TYR A 58 -36.02 2.67 14.77
N PHE A 59 -36.16 3.42 13.68
CA PHE A 59 -35.27 4.53 13.35
C PHE A 59 -36.05 5.78 12.95
N HIS A 60 -35.38 6.92 13.03
CA HIS A 60 -35.86 8.22 12.59
C HIS A 60 -34.70 9.00 11.99
N GLU A 61 -34.95 9.64 10.85
CA GLU A 61 -33.99 10.50 10.19
C GLU A 61 -34.53 11.92 10.13
N THR A 62 -33.65 12.89 10.33
CA THR A 62 -33.98 14.32 10.18
C THR A 62 -33.11 14.99 9.13
N ASP A 63 -33.40 16.26 8.83
CA ASP A 63 -32.79 17.07 7.79
C ASP A 63 -33.18 16.72 6.34
N SER A 64 -32.47 17.31 5.38
CA SER A 64 -32.90 17.42 3.98
C SER A 64 -32.90 16.11 3.21
N ASN A 65 -32.12 15.12 3.65
CA ASN A 65 -32.01 13.82 3.01
C ASN A 65 -32.77 12.71 3.75
N ALA A 66 -33.45 13.04 4.86
CA ALA A 66 -34.23 12.06 5.61
C ALA A 66 -35.24 11.34 4.72
N ASP A 67 -35.28 10.02 4.83
CA ASP A 67 -36.28 9.20 4.16
C ASP A 67 -37.00 8.25 5.13
N SER A 68 -37.47 7.10 4.63
CA SER A 68 -38.23 6.11 5.43
C SER A 68 -37.68 4.70 5.27
N THR A 69 -36.43 4.61 4.83
CA THR A 69 -35.68 3.37 4.60
C THR A 69 -34.30 3.50 5.21
N TYR A 70 -33.73 2.40 5.70
CA TYR A 70 -32.30 2.28 5.92
C TYR A 70 -31.64 1.66 4.68
N ARG A 71 -30.33 1.85 4.53
CA ARG A 71 -29.51 1.22 3.48
C ARG A 71 -28.78 -0.01 3.99
N ALA A 72 -28.64 -1.03 3.14
CA ALA A 72 -27.60 -2.03 3.32
C ALA A 72 -26.25 -1.42 2.88
N GLY A 73 -25.29 -1.31 3.80
CA GLY A 73 -23.98 -0.71 3.54
C GLY A 73 -22.86 -1.73 3.70
N ASP A 74 -21.98 -1.81 2.70
CA ASP A 74 -20.75 -2.59 2.74
C ASP A 74 -19.55 -1.66 2.96
N ALA A 75 -18.79 -1.93 4.02
CA ALA A 75 -17.58 -1.21 4.35
C ALA A 75 -16.38 -1.49 3.44
N SER A 76 -16.46 -2.40 2.47
CA SER A 76 -15.42 -2.49 1.43
C SER A 76 -15.51 -1.32 0.41
N GLY A 77 -16.63 -0.59 0.38
CA GLY A 77 -16.87 0.55 -0.52
C GLY A 77 -16.77 1.90 0.19
N SER A 78 -15.85 2.76 -0.26
CA SER A 78 -15.48 4.03 0.38
C SER A 78 -16.56 5.15 0.41
N SER A 79 -17.83 4.87 0.14
CA SER A 79 -18.90 5.90 0.15
C SER A 79 -20.17 5.44 0.87
N LEU A 80 -20.18 5.63 2.19
CA LEU A 80 -21.39 5.58 3.00
C LEU A 80 -21.89 7.03 3.18
N PRO A 81 -22.89 7.51 2.39
CA PRO A 81 -23.51 8.82 2.65
C PRO A 81 -24.24 8.81 4.00
N GLY A 82 -24.63 9.98 4.51
CA GLY A 82 -25.43 10.00 5.72
C GLY A 82 -26.76 9.26 5.51
N ASP A 83 -27.06 8.30 6.37
CA ASP A 83 -28.27 7.43 6.36
C ASP A 83 -28.29 6.56 7.64
N THR A 84 -29.40 5.87 7.88
CA THR A 84 -29.48 4.71 8.77
C THR A 84 -29.03 3.47 8.01
N TYR A 85 -28.31 2.55 8.67
CA TYR A 85 -27.69 1.42 7.99
C TYR A 85 -28.00 0.07 8.62
N SER A 86 -28.14 -0.92 7.74
CA SER A 86 -27.78 -2.30 8.01
C SER A 86 -26.34 -2.49 7.54
N LEU A 87 -25.41 -2.51 8.49
CA LEU A 87 -23.98 -2.60 8.24
C LEU A 87 -23.56 -4.07 8.17
N GLY A 88 -22.68 -4.39 7.22
CA GLY A 88 -22.16 -5.75 7.05
C GLY A 88 -21.60 -5.96 5.65
N ALA A 89 -20.70 -6.93 5.47
CA ALA A 89 -20.15 -7.25 4.15
C ALA A 89 -21.26 -7.54 3.11
N THR A 90 -21.01 -7.23 1.83
CA THR A 90 -22.01 -7.44 0.77
C THR A 90 -22.48 -8.89 0.73
N GLY A 91 -23.79 -9.12 0.88
CA GLY A 91 -24.38 -10.46 0.87
C GLY A 91 -24.19 -11.29 2.15
N SER A 92 -23.52 -10.75 3.18
CA SER A 92 -23.43 -11.38 4.50
C SER A 92 -24.80 -11.51 5.18
N GLY A 93 -25.00 -12.61 5.90
CA GLY A 93 -26.11 -12.81 6.84
C GLY A 93 -25.95 -12.07 8.15
N GLU A 94 -24.70 -11.87 8.56
CA GLU A 94 -24.34 -11.11 9.76
C GLU A 94 -24.54 -9.61 9.48
N ARG A 95 -25.32 -8.93 10.33
CA ARG A 95 -25.69 -7.51 10.16
C ARG A 95 -25.75 -6.77 11.49
N ALA A 96 -25.07 -5.63 11.57
CA ALA A 96 -25.27 -4.64 12.64
C ALA A 96 -26.29 -3.54 12.25
N LEU A 97 -27.04 -3.01 13.23
CA LEU A 97 -27.87 -1.81 13.05
C LEU A 97 -27.04 -0.57 13.39
N GLY A 98 -26.91 0.34 12.42
CA GLY A 98 -26.03 1.50 12.61
C GLY A 98 -26.46 2.74 11.85
N ALA A 99 -25.55 3.71 11.82
CA ALA A 99 -25.77 5.02 11.24
C ALA A 99 -24.46 5.63 10.69
N VAL A 100 -24.65 6.56 9.76
CA VAL A 100 -23.65 7.57 9.40
C VAL A 100 -24.35 8.91 9.43
N GLN A 101 -23.88 9.83 10.25
CA GLN A 101 -24.38 11.20 10.21
C GLN A 101 -23.71 12.03 9.09
N SER A 102 -24.45 13.03 8.59
CA SER A 102 -23.93 14.00 7.62
C SER A 102 -24.56 15.38 7.84
N GLY A 103 -23.99 16.41 7.21
CA GLY A 103 -24.59 17.77 7.22
C GLY A 103 -25.97 17.89 6.56
N SER A 104 -26.56 16.78 6.08
CA SER A 104 -27.87 16.73 5.44
C SER A 104 -28.79 15.63 5.97
N LEU A 105 -28.32 14.82 6.92
CA LEU A 105 -29.08 13.73 7.53
C LEU A 105 -28.53 13.43 8.92
N VAL A 106 -29.40 13.49 9.93
CA VAL A 106 -29.11 13.06 11.30
C VAL A 106 -29.97 11.83 11.62
N PRO A 107 -29.36 10.64 11.73
CA PRO A 107 -30.06 9.41 12.04
C PRO A 107 -30.18 9.20 13.56
N THR A 108 -31.23 8.52 14.00
CA THR A 108 -31.42 8.07 15.38
C THR A 108 -32.15 6.74 15.34
N PHE A 109 -31.63 5.73 16.03
CA PHE A 109 -32.26 4.41 16.08
C PHE A 109 -32.36 3.91 17.52
N GLY A 110 -33.27 2.97 17.77
CA GLY A 110 -33.51 2.49 19.13
C GLY A 110 -34.73 1.58 19.24
N ALA A 111 -35.12 1.30 20.48
CA ALA A 111 -36.17 0.35 20.78
C ALA A 111 -37.20 0.88 21.77
N ARG A 112 -38.44 0.38 21.64
CA ARG A 112 -39.50 0.54 22.63
C ARG A 112 -39.66 -0.75 23.42
N LEU A 113 -39.29 -0.71 24.69
CA LEU A 113 -39.39 -1.79 25.64
C LEU A 113 -40.70 -1.69 26.43
N VAL A 114 -41.34 -2.80 26.76
CA VAL A 114 -42.53 -2.85 27.62
C VAL A 114 -42.30 -3.82 28.77
N ASN A 115 -42.61 -3.38 29.99
CA ASN A 115 -42.53 -4.25 31.16
C ASN A 115 -43.66 -5.29 31.17
N ASP A 116 -43.34 -6.49 30.68
CA ASP A 116 -44.24 -7.64 30.66
C ASP A 116 -43.93 -8.64 31.80
N SER A 117 -43.00 -8.32 32.71
CA SER A 117 -42.62 -9.18 33.84
C SER A 117 -43.75 -9.41 34.86
N GLY A 118 -44.76 -8.53 34.86
CA GLY A 118 -45.82 -8.53 35.87
C GLY A 118 -45.40 -7.96 37.23
N GLN A 119 -44.16 -7.50 37.40
CA GLN A 119 -43.64 -6.82 38.59
C GLN A 119 -43.12 -5.42 38.26
N LEU A 120 -42.83 -4.62 39.30
CA LEU A 120 -42.11 -3.36 39.13
C LEU A 120 -40.66 -3.66 38.74
N VAL A 121 -40.17 -3.08 37.64
CA VAL A 121 -38.77 -3.21 37.19
C VAL A 121 -38.02 -1.95 37.61
N ASP A 122 -37.12 -2.07 38.59
CA ASP A 122 -36.33 -0.94 39.08
C ASP A 122 -34.96 -0.83 38.40
N GLU A 123 -34.50 -1.92 37.77
CA GLU A 123 -33.19 -2.02 37.16
C GLU A 123 -33.25 -2.90 35.91
N ILE A 124 -32.46 -2.58 34.89
CA ILE A 124 -32.21 -3.43 33.72
C ILE A 124 -30.71 -3.50 33.43
N ASP A 125 -30.27 -4.67 32.99
CA ASP A 125 -28.93 -4.87 32.45
C ASP A 125 -29.01 -4.82 30.92
N ILE A 126 -28.13 -4.05 30.31
CA ILE A 126 -28.01 -3.95 28.85
C ILE A 126 -26.55 -4.23 28.47
N ALA A 127 -26.34 -5.12 27.51
CA ALA A 127 -25.04 -5.32 26.88
C ALA A 127 -25.17 -5.36 25.36
N TYR A 128 -24.17 -4.88 24.63
CA TYR A 128 -24.09 -4.96 23.16
C TYR A 128 -22.64 -4.88 22.68
N THR A 129 -22.39 -5.30 21.45
CA THR A 129 -21.16 -5.01 20.73
C THR A 129 -21.34 -3.73 19.93
N GLY A 130 -20.51 -2.72 20.18
CA GLY A 130 -20.36 -1.58 19.27
C GLY A 130 -19.35 -1.90 18.18
N GLU A 131 -19.66 -1.57 16.92
CA GLU A 131 -18.84 -1.88 15.75
C GLU A 131 -18.59 -0.66 14.87
N GLN A 132 -17.34 -0.49 14.41
CA GLN A 132 -16.94 0.57 13.50
C GLN A 132 -16.68 0.02 12.10
N TRP A 133 -17.53 0.45 11.16
CA TRP A 133 -17.54 0.04 9.77
C TRP A 133 -16.91 1.08 8.82
N ARG A 134 -16.55 2.26 9.33
CA ARG A 134 -15.83 3.29 8.56
C ARG A 134 -15.06 4.24 9.47
N LEU A 135 -13.80 4.51 9.12
CA LEU A 135 -13.08 5.69 9.58
C LEU A 135 -13.37 6.84 8.61
N GLY A 136 -14.16 7.81 9.05
CA GLY A 136 -14.60 8.93 8.22
C GLY A 136 -13.60 10.09 8.17
N SER A 137 -12.82 10.32 9.23
CA SER A 137 -11.74 11.32 9.26
C SER A 137 -10.63 10.92 10.24
N ASP A 138 -9.38 11.13 9.85
CA ASP A 138 -8.19 10.82 10.66
C ASP A 138 -8.00 11.81 11.83
N GLY A 139 -7.55 11.29 12.97
CA GLY A 139 -7.15 12.09 14.13
C GLY A 139 -8.29 12.58 15.03
N ARG A 140 -9.46 11.91 14.99
CA ARG A 140 -10.60 12.20 15.87
C ARG A 140 -11.33 10.91 16.28
N THR A 141 -12.12 11.00 17.33
CA THR A 141 -13.04 9.93 17.75
C THR A 141 -14.46 10.34 17.41
N ASP A 142 -15.22 9.40 16.87
CA ASP A 142 -16.66 9.46 16.69
C ASP A 142 -17.37 8.63 17.77
N ARG A 143 -18.67 8.86 18.01
CA ARG A 143 -19.39 8.16 19.07
C ARG A 143 -20.90 8.01 18.79
N LEU A 144 -21.46 6.88 19.25
CA LEU A 144 -22.90 6.73 19.47
C LEU A 144 -23.22 6.94 20.96
N ASP A 145 -24.04 7.95 21.26
CA ASP A 145 -24.53 8.29 22.60
C ASP A 145 -25.75 7.43 22.96
N PHE A 146 -25.71 6.74 24.10
CA PHE A 146 -26.83 5.94 24.58
C PHE A 146 -27.73 6.72 25.53
N GLN A 147 -29.04 6.71 25.25
CA GLN A 147 -30.03 7.42 26.04
C GLN A 147 -31.29 6.58 26.30
N TYR A 148 -31.93 6.81 27.44
CA TYR A 148 -33.23 6.23 27.74
C TYR A 148 -34.28 7.26 28.17
N SER A 149 -35.56 6.92 28.05
CA SER A 149 -36.68 7.74 28.50
C SER A 149 -37.85 6.89 28.99
N LEU A 150 -38.41 7.28 30.14
CA LEU A 150 -39.60 6.65 30.75
C LEU A 150 -40.92 7.29 30.32
N ASP A 151 -40.88 8.46 29.67
CA ASP A 151 -42.05 9.26 29.29
C ASP A 151 -42.14 9.52 27.78
N ALA A 152 -41.18 9.04 26.99
CA ALA A 152 -41.19 9.13 25.54
C ALA A 152 -42.32 8.31 24.89
N ASN A 153 -42.86 8.85 23.79
CA ASN A 153 -43.81 8.15 22.93
C ASN A 153 -43.24 7.83 21.52
N SER A 154 -42.01 8.29 21.23
CA SER A 154 -41.28 8.12 19.98
C SER A 154 -39.79 8.41 20.19
N LEU A 155 -38.91 7.96 19.30
CA LEU A 155 -37.45 8.19 19.37
C LEU A 155 -37.07 9.67 19.47
N LEU A 156 -37.82 10.56 18.80
CA LEU A 156 -37.61 12.01 18.85
C LEU A 156 -38.74 12.75 19.57
N ASP A 157 -39.32 12.15 20.62
CA ASP A 157 -40.28 12.86 21.47
C ASP A 157 -39.59 14.03 22.19
N GLY A 158 -39.72 15.22 21.61
CA GLY A 158 -39.12 16.45 22.14
C GLY A 158 -39.77 16.97 23.43
N SER A 159 -40.84 16.32 23.91
CA SER A 159 -41.47 16.63 25.20
C SER A 159 -41.02 15.70 26.33
N ALA A 160 -40.36 14.59 25.98
CA ALA A 160 -39.90 13.58 26.91
C ALA A 160 -38.56 13.95 27.55
N THR A 161 -38.29 13.38 28.72
CA THR A 161 -37.00 13.47 29.38
C THR A 161 -36.12 12.31 28.94
N TRP A 162 -35.05 12.63 28.22
CA TRP A 162 -34.01 11.67 27.84
C TRP A 162 -32.84 11.76 28.82
N VAL A 163 -32.49 10.62 29.41
CA VAL A 163 -31.37 10.46 30.34
C VAL A 163 -30.21 9.83 29.59
N ASP A 164 -29.07 10.50 29.65
CA ASP A 164 -27.80 10.11 29.04
C ASP A 164 -27.04 9.16 29.96
N ILE A 165 -26.45 8.11 29.40
CA ILE A 165 -25.67 7.11 30.15
C ILE A 165 -24.31 6.94 29.48
N ASP A 166 -23.36 7.80 29.84
CA ASP A 166 -22.01 7.84 29.24
C ASP A 166 -21.28 6.48 29.27
N SER A 167 -21.54 5.64 30.27
CA SER A 167 -20.93 4.31 30.37
C SER A 167 -21.42 3.33 29.31
N MET A 168 -22.50 3.67 28.62
CA MET A 168 -23.10 2.91 27.54
C MET A 168 -22.81 3.50 26.16
N ASP A 169 -22.03 4.58 26.06
CA ASP A 169 -21.69 5.14 24.75
C ASP A 169 -20.67 4.27 24.02
N PHE A 170 -20.84 4.14 22.70
CA PHE A 170 -19.85 3.47 21.85
C PHE A 170 -18.93 4.48 21.19
N ALA A 171 -17.73 4.65 21.75
CA ALA A 171 -16.66 5.43 21.15
C ALA A 171 -15.89 4.59 20.12
N ALA A 172 -15.76 5.11 18.90
CA ALA A 172 -15.07 4.46 17.79
C ALA A 172 -13.62 4.06 18.18
N PRO A 173 -13.26 2.76 18.12
CA PRO A 173 -11.95 2.28 18.55
C PRO A 173 -10.81 2.71 17.62
N VAL A 174 -11.09 2.87 16.32
CA VAL A 174 -10.14 3.37 15.33
C VAL A 174 -10.35 4.87 15.14
N SER A 175 -9.42 5.66 15.65
CA SER A 175 -9.44 7.14 15.58
C SER A 175 -8.33 7.74 14.70
N SER A 176 -7.46 6.89 14.14
CA SER A 176 -6.39 7.32 13.26
C SER A 176 -6.01 6.26 12.24
N GLY A 177 -5.46 6.69 11.10
CA GLY A 177 -5.01 5.82 10.01
C GLY A 177 -5.64 6.17 8.67
N THR A 178 -5.74 5.17 7.79
CA THR A 178 -6.29 5.34 6.45
C THR A 178 -7.81 5.51 6.52
N VAL A 179 -8.31 6.70 6.14
CA VAL A 179 -9.74 6.98 5.97
C VAL A 179 -10.32 6.04 4.93
N GLY A 180 -11.44 5.40 5.25
CA GLY A 180 -12.03 4.35 4.43
C GLY A 180 -12.93 3.45 5.26
N GLY A 181 -13.55 2.48 4.59
CA GLY A 181 -14.35 1.50 5.29
C GLY A 181 -13.48 0.46 6.02
N LEU A 182 -14.05 -0.10 7.08
CA LEU A 182 -13.43 -1.02 8.02
C LEU A 182 -14.31 -2.27 8.13
N ASP A 183 -13.70 -3.42 8.39
CA ASP A 183 -14.47 -4.61 8.77
C ASP A 183 -14.88 -4.50 10.24
N GLY A 184 -16.16 -4.20 10.52
CA GLY A 184 -16.67 -4.02 11.89
C GLY A 184 -16.56 -5.29 12.74
N ASN A 185 -16.54 -6.47 12.11
CA ASN A 185 -16.36 -7.75 12.80
C ASN A 185 -14.94 -7.96 13.31
N ALA A 186 -13.94 -7.27 12.74
CA ALA A 186 -12.57 -7.41 13.16
C ALA A 186 -12.41 -6.93 14.61
N ALA A 187 -11.70 -7.70 15.44
CA ALA A 187 -11.53 -7.42 16.87
C ALA A 187 -10.95 -6.03 17.19
N ALA A 188 -10.21 -5.41 16.26
CA ALA A 188 -9.69 -4.05 16.42
C ALA A 188 -10.75 -2.95 16.24
N ASN A 189 -11.88 -3.28 15.61
CA ASN A 189 -12.92 -2.34 15.19
C ASN A 189 -14.21 -2.48 16.00
N ARG A 190 -14.25 -3.38 17.02
CA ARG A 190 -15.42 -3.61 17.88
C ARG A 190 -15.08 -3.59 19.37
N LEU A 191 -16.06 -3.22 20.19
CA LEU A 191 -15.96 -3.18 21.65
C LEU A 191 -17.25 -3.71 22.29
N ALA A 192 -17.13 -4.58 23.29
CA ALA A 192 -18.26 -4.98 24.12
C ALA A 192 -18.56 -3.89 25.16
N ILE A 193 -19.82 -3.49 25.23
CA ILE A 193 -20.34 -2.47 26.14
C ILE A 193 -21.44 -3.08 26.98
N ALA A 194 -21.38 -2.89 28.29
CA ALA A 194 -22.43 -3.34 29.20
C ALA A 194 -22.60 -2.37 30.36
N ALA A 195 -23.85 -2.13 30.75
CA ALA A 195 -24.16 -1.37 31.95
C ALA A 195 -25.52 -1.76 32.53
N THR A 196 -25.66 -1.42 33.80
CA THR A 196 -26.89 -1.57 34.57
C THR A 196 -27.58 -0.21 34.70
N VAL A 197 -28.80 -0.09 34.17
CA VAL A 197 -29.63 1.12 34.30
C VAL A 197 -30.57 0.92 35.48
N SER A 198 -30.32 1.63 36.58
CA SER A 198 -31.06 1.52 37.84
C SER A 198 -31.97 2.72 38.10
N GLY A 199 -32.92 2.57 39.03
CA GLY A 199 -33.84 3.62 39.45
C GLY A 199 -34.97 3.90 38.45
N LEU A 200 -35.34 2.91 37.64
CA LEU A 200 -36.36 3.05 36.59
C LEU A 200 -37.78 3.13 37.16
N ALA A 201 -38.07 2.39 38.23
CA ALA A 201 -39.42 2.22 38.78
C ALA A 201 -40.51 1.98 37.72
N LEU A 202 -40.22 1.17 36.70
CA LEU A 202 -41.09 0.91 35.54
C LEU A 202 -42.22 -0.05 35.93
N ALA A 203 -43.48 0.40 35.94
CA ALA A 203 -44.60 -0.43 36.36
C ALA A 203 -45.00 -1.47 35.27
N PRO A 204 -45.72 -2.55 35.62
CA PRO A 204 -46.22 -3.50 34.63
C PRO A 204 -47.02 -2.80 33.53
N ALA A 205 -46.73 -3.17 32.27
CA ALA A 205 -47.24 -2.60 31.02
C ALA A 205 -46.79 -1.17 30.67
N ASP A 206 -45.97 -0.51 31.50
CA ASP A 206 -45.34 0.76 31.13
C ASP A 206 -44.23 0.53 30.10
N SER A 207 -43.91 1.59 29.33
CA SER A 207 -42.88 1.56 28.29
C SER A 207 -41.61 2.29 28.71
N LEU A 208 -40.48 1.75 28.32
CA LEU A 208 -39.16 2.40 28.35
C LEU A 208 -38.68 2.53 26.91
N TRP A 209 -38.22 3.72 26.52
CA TRP A 209 -37.54 3.91 25.25
C TRP A 209 -36.03 3.97 25.47
N VAL A 210 -35.28 3.34 24.58
CA VAL A 210 -33.82 3.48 24.48
C VAL A 210 -33.45 3.91 23.07
N ARG A 211 -32.38 4.69 22.93
CA ARG A 211 -31.88 5.14 21.62
C ARG A 211 -30.37 5.29 21.62
N TRP A 212 -29.81 5.17 20.42
CA TRP A 212 -28.45 5.55 20.07
C TRP A 212 -28.52 6.76 19.15
N VAL A 213 -27.76 7.79 19.50
CA VAL A 213 -27.68 9.06 18.77
C VAL A 213 -26.25 9.25 18.34
N ASP A 214 -26.03 9.46 17.05
CA ASP A 214 -24.71 9.78 16.51
C ASP A 214 -24.26 11.16 17.00
N GLU A 215 -23.10 11.23 17.66
CA GLU A 215 -22.48 12.50 18.05
C GLU A 215 -21.78 13.11 16.84
N ASN A 216 -22.36 14.18 16.30
CA ASN A 216 -21.79 14.90 15.16
C ASN A 216 -20.29 15.24 15.32
N ALA A 217 -19.44 14.44 14.71
CA ALA A 217 -18.01 14.63 14.77
C ALA A 217 -17.53 15.70 13.78
N SER A 218 -16.30 16.18 13.95
CA SER A 218 -15.73 17.16 13.02
C SER A 218 -15.21 16.46 11.76
N GLY A 219 -15.84 16.68 10.61
CA GLY A 219 -15.38 16.11 9.34
C GLY A 219 -16.47 15.25 8.71
N ALA A 220 -16.06 14.20 7.99
CA ALA A 220 -17.01 13.16 7.57
C ALA A 220 -17.09 12.15 8.71
N ASP A 221 -18.27 11.86 9.23
CA ASP A 221 -18.49 11.00 10.41
C ASP A 221 -18.16 9.54 10.13
N ASP A 222 -18.03 8.73 11.16
CA ASP A 222 -17.75 7.30 11.05
C ASP A 222 -19.04 6.54 10.69
N ALA A 223 -18.92 5.24 10.41
CA ALA A 223 -20.07 4.35 10.34
C ALA A 223 -20.05 3.48 11.57
N LEU A 224 -20.98 3.74 12.49
CA LEU A 224 -21.03 3.09 13.79
C LEU A 224 -22.32 2.27 13.89
N GLY A 225 -22.21 1.05 14.40
CA GLY A 225 -23.33 0.13 14.58
C GLY A 225 -23.34 -0.51 15.96
N ILE A 226 -24.49 -1.08 16.30
CA ILE A 226 -24.66 -1.99 17.43
C ILE A 226 -25.04 -3.37 16.93
N ASP A 227 -24.57 -4.38 17.64
CA ASP A 227 -24.85 -5.78 17.40
C ASP A 227 -24.84 -6.59 18.71
N GLU A 228 -25.30 -7.85 18.67
CA GLU A 228 -25.30 -8.79 19.79
C GLU A 228 -25.87 -8.18 21.09
N LEU A 229 -26.99 -7.47 20.97
CA LEU A 229 -27.62 -6.76 22.07
C LEU A 229 -28.39 -7.74 22.96
N THR A 230 -28.18 -7.65 24.27
CA THR A 230 -28.99 -8.28 25.31
C THR A 230 -29.59 -7.22 26.24
N ILE A 231 -30.84 -7.43 26.65
CA ILE A 231 -31.54 -6.63 27.66
C ILE A 231 -32.23 -7.56 28.65
N ALA A 232 -31.92 -7.43 29.94
CA ALA A 232 -32.49 -8.23 31.02
C ALA A 232 -32.95 -7.36 32.19
N ILE A 233 -33.82 -7.89 33.07
CA ILE A 233 -34.22 -7.21 34.31
C ILE A 233 -33.11 -7.40 35.36
N GLY A 234 -32.55 -6.31 35.87
CA GLY A 234 -31.50 -6.33 36.89
C GLY A 234 -32.06 -6.52 38.31
N GLY A 235 -31.28 -7.13 39.19
CA GLY A 235 -31.57 -7.24 40.64
C GLY A 235 -32.41 -8.45 41.11
N GLU A 236 -32.87 -9.33 40.23
CA GLU A 236 -33.18 -10.74 40.57
C GLU A 236 -31.97 -11.59 40.13
N PRO A 237 -31.65 -12.74 40.77
CA PRO A 237 -30.76 -13.68 40.12
C PRO A 237 -31.35 -13.96 38.73
N PRO A 238 -30.53 -14.04 37.67
CA PRO A 238 -31.07 -14.38 36.37
C PRO A 238 -31.93 -15.62 36.53
N VAL A 239 -33.09 -15.65 35.86
CA VAL A 239 -33.68 -16.95 35.56
C VAL A 239 -32.56 -17.67 34.84
N ASP A 240 -32.05 -18.68 35.51
CA ASP A 240 -30.99 -19.51 34.99
C ASP A 240 -31.45 -20.10 33.66
N VAL A 241 -30.74 -19.77 32.59
CA VAL A 241 -31.06 -20.19 31.24
C VAL A 241 -30.03 -21.22 30.86
N ALA A 242 -30.48 -22.44 30.59
CA ALA A 242 -29.61 -23.47 30.07
C ALA A 242 -28.83 -22.98 28.84
N PRO A 243 -27.55 -23.36 28.68
CA PRO A 243 -26.73 -22.90 27.58
C PRO A 243 -27.31 -23.36 26.24
N GLU A 244 -27.14 -22.54 25.20
CA GLU A 244 -27.48 -22.84 23.81
C GLU A 244 -26.21 -22.79 22.94
N LEU A 245 -26.20 -23.52 21.81
CA LEU A 245 -25.14 -23.37 20.82
C LEU A 245 -25.48 -22.16 19.94
N SER A 246 -24.73 -21.06 20.12
CA SER A 246 -24.96 -19.77 19.47
C SER A 246 -24.50 -19.78 18.01
N THR A 247 -23.23 -20.15 17.76
CA THR A 247 -22.67 -20.18 16.40
C THR A 247 -21.73 -21.35 16.20
N THR A 248 -21.59 -21.78 14.94
CA THR A 248 -20.55 -22.71 14.51
C THR A 248 -19.86 -22.21 13.25
N ASP A 249 -18.57 -22.46 13.14
CA ASP A 249 -17.81 -22.33 11.91
C ASP A 249 -17.12 -23.69 11.63
N PRO A 250 -17.43 -24.40 10.54
CA PRO A 250 -18.40 -24.06 9.50
C PRO A 250 -19.83 -23.99 10.02
N ALA A 251 -20.64 -23.14 9.40
CA ALA A 251 -22.08 -23.09 9.62
C ALA A 251 -22.78 -24.38 9.14
N ASP A 252 -23.96 -24.68 9.69
CA ASP A 252 -24.76 -25.81 9.23
C ASP A 252 -25.14 -25.68 7.74
N GLY A 253 -24.84 -26.71 6.96
CA GLY A 253 -24.97 -26.75 5.51
C GLY A 253 -23.82 -26.13 4.73
N ALA A 254 -22.71 -25.72 5.36
CA ALA A 254 -21.56 -25.15 4.65
C ALA A 254 -21.02 -26.12 3.58
N THR A 255 -20.59 -25.56 2.45
CA THR A 255 -19.94 -26.30 1.35
C THR A 255 -18.52 -25.81 1.15
N ASP A 256 -17.70 -26.64 0.52
CA ASP A 256 -16.30 -26.32 0.19
C ASP A 256 -15.44 -25.96 1.42
N VAL A 257 -15.73 -26.60 2.57
CA VAL A 257 -14.95 -26.42 3.79
C VAL A 257 -13.52 -26.89 3.57
N ASP A 258 -12.55 -26.02 3.88
CA ASP A 258 -11.13 -26.30 3.70
C ASP A 258 -10.72 -27.59 4.43
N LEU A 259 -9.87 -28.41 3.80
CA LEU A 259 -9.47 -29.69 4.37
C LEU A 259 -8.64 -29.54 5.65
N GLY A 260 -7.99 -28.40 5.85
CA GLY A 260 -7.28 -28.02 7.07
C GLY A 260 -8.11 -27.23 8.08
N ALA A 261 -9.42 -27.04 7.85
CA ALA A 261 -10.26 -26.23 8.72
C ALA A 261 -10.25 -26.74 10.17
N SER A 262 -10.07 -25.80 11.10
CA SER A 262 -10.50 -25.99 12.49
C SER A 262 -11.96 -25.61 12.61
N LEU A 263 -12.71 -26.30 13.46
CA LEU A 263 -14.13 -26.07 13.66
C LEU A 263 -14.31 -25.24 14.94
N GLU A 264 -15.03 -24.13 14.88
CA GLU A 264 -15.37 -23.30 16.04
C GLU A 264 -16.82 -23.54 16.46
N VAL A 265 -17.05 -23.53 17.77
CA VAL A 265 -18.35 -23.74 18.40
C VAL A 265 -18.45 -22.75 19.58
N THR A 266 -19.42 -21.84 19.51
CA THR A 266 -19.65 -20.79 20.51
C THR A 266 -21.00 -21.01 21.17
N PHE A 267 -21.03 -20.93 22.49
CA PHE A 267 -22.24 -21.06 23.31
C PHE A 267 -22.81 -19.68 23.68
N SER A 268 -24.09 -19.64 24.07
CA SER A 268 -24.78 -18.43 24.59
C SER A 268 -24.10 -17.84 25.83
N GLU A 269 -23.36 -18.67 26.57
CA GLU A 269 -22.70 -18.31 27.82
C GLU A 269 -21.49 -19.22 28.13
N PRO A 270 -20.69 -18.90 29.16
CA PRO A 270 -19.60 -19.75 29.62
C PRO A 270 -20.06 -21.14 30.05
N VAL A 271 -19.49 -22.19 29.46
CA VAL A 271 -19.75 -23.58 29.81
C VAL A 271 -18.48 -24.30 30.28
N SER A 272 -18.70 -25.42 30.97
CA SER A 272 -17.74 -26.49 31.21
C SER A 272 -18.06 -27.67 30.28
N VAL A 273 -17.01 -28.29 29.74
CA VAL A 273 -17.13 -29.43 28.84
C VAL A 273 -16.44 -30.68 29.40
N ALA A 274 -17.11 -31.82 29.32
CA ALA A 274 -16.55 -33.11 29.72
C ALA A 274 -15.66 -33.71 28.60
N ALA A 275 -14.84 -34.70 28.94
CA ALA A 275 -14.05 -35.41 27.93
C ALA A 275 -14.98 -36.13 26.92
N GLY A 276 -14.79 -35.84 25.62
CA GLY A 276 -15.65 -36.39 24.55
C GLY A 276 -16.99 -35.68 24.39
N TRP A 277 -17.07 -34.38 24.71
CA TRP A 277 -18.28 -33.56 24.59
C TRP A 277 -18.78 -33.33 23.15
N TYR A 278 -18.03 -33.77 22.15
CA TYR A 278 -18.41 -33.70 20.74
C TYR A 278 -18.08 -35.01 20.01
N GLN A 279 -18.70 -35.19 18.84
CA GLN A 279 -18.39 -36.24 17.87
C GLN A 279 -18.21 -35.60 16.50
N LEU A 280 -17.07 -35.84 15.86
CA LEU A 280 -16.83 -35.44 14.46
C LEU A 280 -16.77 -36.70 13.60
N SER A 281 -17.53 -36.72 12.51
CA SER A 281 -17.50 -37.81 11.54
C SER A 281 -17.62 -37.29 10.11
N CYS A 282 -17.07 -38.01 9.15
CA CYS A 282 -17.27 -37.76 7.72
C CYS A 282 -17.66 -39.06 7.03
N ASP A 283 -18.74 -39.05 6.24
CA ASP A 283 -19.38 -40.24 5.66
C ASP A 283 -19.63 -41.37 6.69
N GLY A 284 -19.92 -40.98 7.95
CA GLY A 284 -20.15 -41.90 9.07
C GLY A 284 -18.89 -42.53 9.68
N MET A 285 -17.69 -42.11 9.27
CA MET A 285 -16.41 -42.50 9.88
C MET A 285 -15.95 -41.41 10.85
N THR A 286 -15.65 -41.78 12.10
CA THR A 286 -15.15 -40.83 13.10
C THR A 286 -13.81 -40.21 12.68
N VAL A 287 -13.72 -38.88 12.75
CA VAL A 287 -12.50 -38.12 12.55
C VAL A 287 -11.90 -37.78 13.91
N PRO A 288 -10.68 -38.25 14.24
CA PRO A 288 -9.98 -37.84 15.45
C PRO A 288 -9.71 -36.34 15.45
N ALA A 289 -10.01 -35.69 16.57
CA ALA A 289 -9.78 -34.28 16.77
C ALA A 289 -9.48 -34.00 18.25
N SER A 290 -8.94 -32.82 18.51
CA SER A 290 -8.73 -32.28 19.85
C SER A 290 -9.49 -30.97 20.00
N SER A 291 -9.99 -30.68 21.20
CA SER A 291 -10.65 -29.40 21.49
C SER A 291 -9.81 -28.54 22.43
N GLY A 292 -9.76 -27.24 22.18
CA GLY A 292 -9.16 -26.22 23.04
C GLY A 292 -10.07 -24.98 23.16
N GLY A 293 -9.65 -23.99 23.95
CA GLY A 293 -10.41 -22.76 24.18
C GLY A 293 -11.24 -22.79 25.46
N GLY A 294 -12.40 -22.13 25.42
CA GLY A 294 -13.36 -21.97 26.50
C GLY A 294 -13.18 -20.66 27.30
N PRO A 295 -14.15 -20.34 28.18
CA PRO A 295 -15.32 -21.15 28.50
C PRO A 295 -16.53 -20.95 27.57
N ALA A 296 -16.59 -19.93 26.72
CA ALA A 296 -17.76 -19.67 25.85
C ALA A 296 -17.56 -20.11 24.39
N SER A 297 -16.34 -20.02 23.84
CA SER A 297 -16.00 -20.51 22.50
C SER A 297 -14.92 -21.58 22.57
N TYR A 298 -15.10 -22.66 21.82
CA TYR A 298 -14.16 -23.77 21.72
C TYR A 298 -13.76 -24.01 20.26
N THR A 299 -12.49 -24.32 20.06
CA THR A 299 -11.95 -24.73 18.77
C THR A 299 -11.70 -26.24 18.78
N ILE A 300 -12.27 -26.95 17.82
CA ILE A 300 -12.04 -28.36 17.54
C ILE A 300 -11.11 -28.46 16.34
N THR A 301 -9.90 -28.96 16.57
CA THR A 301 -8.88 -29.12 15.54
C THR A 301 -8.76 -30.61 15.18
N PRO A 302 -9.13 -31.01 13.95
CA PRO A 302 -8.86 -32.35 13.44
C PRO A 302 -7.37 -32.71 13.55
N ASP A 303 -7.05 -33.94 13.97
CA ASP A 303 -5.65 -34.40 14.14
C ASP A 303 -4.92 -34.54 12.79
N SER A 304 -5.68 -34.60 11.70
CA SER A 304 -5.23 -34.63 10.31
C SER A 304 -6.23 -33.89 9.43
N ALA A 305 -5.82 -33.54 8.22
CA ALA A 305 -6.73 -32.95 7.24
C ALA A 305 -8.02 -33.77 7.10
N LEU A 306 -9.14 -33.06 7.03
CA LEU A 306 -10.45 -33.60 6.73
C LEU A 306 -10.42 -34.30 5.37
N PRO A 307 -11.16 -35.39 5.20
CA PRO A 307 -11.24 -36.09 3.93
C PRO A 307 -11.93 -35.22 2.88
N ALA A 308 -11.43 -35.26 1.65
CA ALA A 308 -11.96 -34.47 0.53
C ALA A 308 -13.30 -35.01 0.00
N ASP A 309 -14.17 -34.11 -0.47
CA ASP A 309 -15.49 -34.42 -1.06
C ASP A 309 -16.35 -35.33 -0.17
N GLN A 310 -16.45 -35.00 1.12
CA GLN A 310 -17.23 -35.78 2.08
C GLN A 310 -18.24 -34.95 2.84
N ALA A 311 -19.38 -35.56 3.14
CA ALA A 311 -20.34 -35.02 4.08
C ALA A 311 -19.84 -35.28 5.50
N CYS A 312 -19.52 -34.22 6.22
CA CYS A 312 -19.09 -34.25 7.61
C CYS A 312 -20.19 -33.77 8.54
N GLU A 313 -20.17 -34.31 9.75
CA GLU A 313 -21.13 -34.07 10.82
C GLU A 313 -20.35 -33.83 12.11
N LEU A 314 -20.57 -32.66 12.73
CA LEU A 314 -20.14 -32.32 14.08
C LEU A 314 -21.36 -32.35 15.01
N THR A 315 -21.37 -33.28 15.96
CA THR A 315 -22.39 -33.36 17.00
C THR A 315 -21.84 -32.86 18.33
N VAL A 316 -22.42 -31.81 18.90
CA VAL A 316 -22.20 -31.37 20.28
C VAL A 316 -23.15 -32.15 21.19
N LEU A 317 -22.61 -32.89 22.15
CA LEU A 317 -23.38 -33.78 23.03
C LEU A 317 -23.90 -33.01 24.24
N ALA A 318 -25.22 -32.92 24.37
CA ALA A 318 -25.88 -32.08 25.36
C ALA A 318 -25.48 -32.42 26.80
N GLY A 319 -25.47 -33.71 27.13
CA GLY A 319 -25.16 -34.17 28.49
C GLY A 319 -23.70 -33.99 28.92
N ALA A 320 -22.84 -33.48 28.03
CA ALA A 320 -21.41 -33.27 28.28
C ALA A 320 -21.02 -31.79 28.30
N VAL A 321 -22.00 -30.88 28.15
CA VAL A 321 -21.84 -29.42 28.21
C VAL A 321 -22.76 -28.91 29.31
N THR A 322 -22.19 -28.24 30.31
CA THR A 322 -22.90 -27.66 31.46
C THR A 322 -22.46 -26.21 31.63
N ASP A 323 -23.37 -25.27 31.85
CA ASP A 323 -23.02 -23.87 32.17
C ASP A 323 -22.13 -23.72 33.42
N LEU A 324 -21.69 -22.48 33.65
CA LEU A 324 -20.79 -22.11 34.75
C LEU A 324 -21.38 -21.09 35.72
N ASP A 325 -22.57 -20.57 35.44
CA ASP A 325 -23.37 -19.73 36.32
C ASP A 325 -24.64 -20.47 36.77
N GLY A 326 -25.51 -19.78 37.51
CA GLY A 326 -26.81 -20.34 37.91
C GLY A 326 -26.79 -21.65 38.72
N ASP A 327 -27.90 -22.39 38.60
CA ASP A 327 -27.99 -23.81 38.87
C ASP A 327 -27.39 -24.57 37.66
N PRO A 328 -26.65 -25.68 37.84
CA PRO A 328 -26.02 -26.33 36.70
C PRO A 328 -27.03 -26.88 35.68
N ASP A 329 -27.18 -26.24 34.52
CA ASP A 329 -27.98 -26.71 33.40
C ASP A 329 -27.09 -27.25 32.27
N ASN A 330 -27.57 -28.32 31.64
CA ASN A 330 -26.93 -28.85 30.45
C ASN A 330 -27.54 -28.23 29.20
N LEU A 331 -26.80 -28.24 28.10
CA LEU A 331 -27.35 -27.97 26.77
C LEU A 331 -28.65 -28.80 26.56
N PRO A 332 -29.77 -28.22 26.10
CA PRO A 332 -31.09 -28.89 26.12
C PRO A 332 -31.20 -30.17 25.27
N ALA A 333 -30.44 -30.26 24.18
CA ALA A 333 -30.41 -31.41 23.26
C ALA A 333 -29.09 -31.47 22.50
N ASP A 334 -28.73 -32.66 21.99
CA ASP A 334 -27.57 -32.79 21.10
C ASP A 334 -27.79 -31.92 19.85
N VAL A 335 -26.80 -31.10 19.51
CA VAL A 335 -26.84 -30.23 18.32
C VAL A 335 -25.92 -30.81 17.27
N THR A 336 -26.42 -30.94 16.04
CA THR A 336 -25.68 -31.54 14.93
C THR A 336 -25.55 -30.52 13.80
N VAL A 337 -24.31 -30.28 13.38
CA VAL A 337 -23.94 -29.39 12.29
C VAL A 337 -23.38 -30.24 11.17
N GLN A 338 -23.95 -30.11 9.97
CA GLN A 338 -23.48 -30.80 8.77
C GLN A 338 -22.73 -29.83 7.87
N PHE A 339 -21.67 -30.30 7.23
CA PHE A 339 -20.96 -29.54 6.20
C PHE A 339 -20.38 -30.49 5.16
N THR A 340 -20.01 -29.97 4.00
CA THR A 340 -19.29 -30.73 2.97
C THR A 340 -17.91 -30.16 2.79
N THR A 341 -16.91 -31.03 2.83
CA THR A 341 -15.52 -30.66 2.62
C THR A 341 -15.25 -30.41 1.14
N LEU A 342 -14.29 -29.53 0.88
CA LEU A 342 -13.82 -29.18 -0.45
C LEU A 342 -13.56 -30.44 -1.30
N ASP A 343 -13.99 -30.40 -2.57
CA ASP A 343 -13.61 -31.36 -3.60
C ASP A 343 -12.47 -30.79 -4.46
N PRO A 344 -11.21 -31.19 -4.20
CA PRO A 344 -10.06 -30.73 -4.98
C PRO A 344 -10.21 -30.99 -6.48
N SER A 345 -10.93 -32.02 -6.90
CA SER A 345 -11.03 -32.41 -8.31
C SER A 345 -11.80 -31.41 -9.17
N THR A 346 -12.57 -30.52 -8.54
CA THR A 346 -13.33 -29.46 -9.21
C THR A 346 -12.54 -28.15 -9.33
N LEU A 347 -11.42 -28.01 -8.61
CA LEU A 347 -10.63 -26.79 -8.60
C LEU A 347 -9.86 -26.59 -9.91
N PRO A 348 -9.73 -25.36 -10.40
CA PRO A 348 -8.92 -25.08 -11.57
C PRO A 348 -7.43 -25.38 -11.29
N PRO A 349 -6.68 -25.86 -12.31
CA PRO A 349 -5.22 -25.88 -12.27
C PRO A 349 -4.64 -24.49 -11.96
N PRO A 350 -3.44 -24.40 -11.35
CA PRO A 350 -2.72 -23.13 -11.26
C PRO A 350 -2.45 -22.58 -12.68
N ALA A 351 -2.42 -21.25 -12.79
CA ALA A 351 -2.09 -20.51 -14.00
C ALA A 351 -0.98 -19.48 -13.70
N ILE A 352 -0.24 -19.06 -14.73
CA ILE A 352 0.73 -17.96 -14.62
C ILE A 352 -0.02 -16.67 -14.99
N ASP A 353 -0.15 -15.77 -14.02
CA ASP A 353 -0.85 -14.49 -14.17
C ASP A 353 0.10 -13.37 -14.60
N THR A 354 1.34 -13.40 -14.10
CA THR A 354 2.35 -12.38 -14.41
C THR A 354 3.71 -13.02 -14.66
N VAL A 355 4.47 -12.40 -15.57
CA VAL A 355 5.89 -12.66 -15.78
C VAL A 355 6.62 -11.32 -15.90
N GLN A 356 7.74 -11.18 -15.20
CA GLN A 356 8.68 -10.07 -15.36
C GLN A 356 10.08 -10.63 -15.62
N PRO A 357 10.84 -10.12 -16.60
CA PRO A 357 10.39 -9.20 -17.64
C PRO A 357 9.19 -9.77 -18.43
N ALA A 358 8.29 -8.88 -18.88
CA ALA A 358 7.14 -9.31 -19.68
C ALA A 358 7.59 -10.03 -20.96
N ASP A 359 6.82 -11.02 -21.43
CA ASP A 359 7.15 -11.75 -22.65
C ASP A 359 7.32 -10.82 -23.87
N GLY A 360 8.43 -11.02 -24.59
CA GLY A 360 8.86 -10.20 -25.73
C GLY A 360 9.50 -8.86 -25.35
N SER A 361 9.82 -8.62 -24.07
CA SER A 361 10.50 -7.38 -23.65
C SER A 361 11.86 -7.23 -24.31
N GLN A 362 12.21 -5.99 -24.67
CA GLN A 362 13.51 -5.64 -25.24
C GLN A 362 14.25 -4.68 -24.31
N ASN A 363 15.58 -4.68 -24.39
CA ASN A 363 16.46 -3.82 -23.60
C ASN A 363 16.27 -4.02 -22.08
N VAL A 364 16.07 -5.27 -21.68
CA VAL A 364 15.99 -5.64 -20.27
C VAL A 364 17.37 -5.41 -19.64
N ALA A 365 17.40 -4.78 -18.46
CA ALA A 365 18.63 -4.52 -17.74
C ALA A 365 19.44 -5.81 -17.51
N VAL A 366 20.78 -5.75 -17.59
CA VAL A 366 21.63 -6.92 -17.25
C VAL A 366 21.44 -7.37 -15.79
N THR A 367 20.89 -6.52 -14.93
CA THR A 367 20.58 -6.81 -13.53
C THR A 367 19.11 -7.15 -13.29
N ALA A 368 18.31 -7.33 -14.34
CA ALA A 368 16.89 -7.59 -14.16
C ALA A 368 16.68 -8.92 -13.42
N THR A 369 15.81 -8.88 -12.40
CA THR A 369 15.30 -10.07 -11.75
C THR A 369 14.19 -10.67 -12.60
N VAL A 370 14.05 -12.00 -12.54
CA VAL A 370 12.93 -12.69 -13.19
C VAL A 370 11.88 -13.00 -12.13
N GLU A 371 10.62 -12.64 -12.36
CA GLU A 371 9.52 -12.88 -11.44
C GLU A 371 8.36 -13.58 -12.16
N LEU A 372 7.73 -14.54 -11.49
CA LEU A 372 6.53 -15.23 -11.94
C LEU A 372 5.45 -15.18 -10.86
N GLY A 373 4.27 -14.69 -11.24
CA GLY A 373 3.08 -14.72 -10.41
C GLY A 373 2.10 -15.79 -10.88
N PHE A 374 1.57 -16.55 -9.93
CA PHE A 374 0.60 -17.62 -10.16
C PHE A 374 -0.78 -17.25 -9.59
N SER A 375 -1.83 -17.84 -10.16
CA SER A 375 -3.22 -17.60 -9.76
C SER A 375 -3.59 -18.14 -8.38
N GLN A 376 -2.72 -18.94 -7.77
CA GLN A 376 -2.89 -19.56 -6.45
C GLN A 376 -1.52 -19.99 -5.91
N PRO A 377 -1.41 -20.31 -4.60
CA PRO A 377 -0.18 -20.85 -4.03
C PRO A 377 0.28 -22.14 -4.72
N VAL A 378 1.55 -22.19 -5.07
CA VAL A 378 2.17 -23.35 -5.72
C VAL A 378 3.48 -23.72 -5.04
N THR A 379 3.85 -24.99 -5.18
CA THR A 379 5.20 -25.50 -4.94
C THR A 379 5.92 -25.63 -6.26
N VAL A 380 7.20 -25.25 -6.29
CA VAL A 380 8.05 -25.29 -7.47
C VAL A 380 9.14 -26.34 -7.26
N ALA A 381 9.13 -27.39 -8.08
CA ALA A 381 10.16 -28.42 -8.06
C ALA A 381 11.50 -27.85 -8.57
N GLY A 382 12.62 -28.37 -8.03
CA GLY A 382 13.94 -27.96 -8.47
C GLY A 382 14.13 -28.20 -9.98
N GLY A 383 14.48 -27.13 -10.71
CA GLY A 383 14.64 -27.16 -12.18
C GLY A 383 13.32 -27.09 -12.96
N ALA A 384 12.18 -26.82 -12.32
CA ALA A 384 10.91 -26.59 -13.01
C ALA A 384 10.88 -25.24 -13.74
N ILE A 385 11.65 -24.27 -13.28
CA ILE A 385 11.82 -22.97 -13.92
C ILE A 385 13.30 -22.84 -14.29
N ILE A 386 13.57 -22.62 -15.57
CA ILE A 386 14.93 -22.54 -16.12
C ILE A 386 15.06 -21.24 -16.90
N LEU A 387 16.09 -20.46 -16.58
CA LEU A 387 16.50 -19.31 -17.38
C LEU A 387 17.66 -19.72 -18.29
N THR A 388 17.49 -19.51 -19.59
CA THR A 388 18.56 -19.64 -20.58
C THR A 388 18.77 -18.32 -21.29
N CYS A 389 20.01 -17.99 -21.63
CA CYS A 389 20.35 -16.86 -22.49
C CYS A 389 21.33 -17.34 -23.55
N ASP A 390 21.09 -16.99 -24.83
CA ASP A 390 21.85 -17.48 -25.99
C ASP A 390 22.03 -19.02 -25.99
N ALA A 391 20.99 -19.74 -25.57
CA ALA A 391 20.96 -21.19 -25.40
C ALA A 391 21.91 -21.77 -24.32
N ALA A 392 22.48 -20.94 -23.45
CA ALA A 392 23.22 -21.36 -22.26
C ALA A 392 22.36 -21.14 -20.99
N ALA A 393 22.37 -22.11 -20.07
CA ALA A 393 21.68 -21.96 -18.80
C ALA A 393 22.36 -20.88 -17.95
N VAL A 394 21.57 -19.93 -17.43
CA VAL A 394 22.02 -18.91 -16.48
C VAL A 394 21.81 -19.45 -15.08
N PRO A 395 22.87 -19.58 -14.25
CA PRO A 395 22.71 -19.96 -12.85
C PRO A 395 21.86 -18.92 -12.13
N ALA A 396 20.79 -19.38 -11.48
CA ALA A 396 19.91 -18.52 -10.72
C ALA A 396 19.45 -19.21 -9.44
N SER A 397 19.26 -18.43 -8.38
CA SER A 397 18.63 -18.86 -7.14
C SER A 397 17.14 -18.59 -7.18
N LEU A 398 16.35 -19.62 -6.87
CA LEU A 398 14.92 -19.47 -6.70
C LEU A 398 14.61 -18.95 -5.29
N GLY A 399 13.91 -17.82 -5.22
CA GLY A 399 13.39 -17.18 -4.01
C GLY A 399 11.88 -16.91 -4.11
N GLY A 400 11.31 -16.32 -3.05
CA GLY A 400 9.87 -16.08 -2.96
C GLY A 400 9.10 -17.23 -2.30
N GLY A 401 7.83 -17.40 -2.68
CA GLY A 401 6.91 -18.41 -2.14
C GLY A 401 5.43 -18.09 -2.32
N ASP A 402 4.57 -19.06 -1.93
CA ASP A 402 3.14 -19.10 -2.23
C ASP A 402 2.85 -18.87 -3.71
N ALA A 403 2.25 -17.74 -4.06
CA ALA A 403 1.81 -17.41 -5.42
C ALA A 403 2.83 -16.55 -6.20
N GLN A 404 3.94 -16.10 -5.59
CA GLN A 404 4.91 -15.23 -6.23
C GLN A 404 6.33 -15.79 -6.07
N TRP A 405 7.00 -16.00 -7.21
CA TRP A 405 8.30 -16.63 -7.25
C TRP A 405 9.30 -15.76 -8.00
N THR A 406 10.49 -15.61 -7.44
CA THR A 406 11.58 -14.83 -8.03
C THR A 406 12.71 -15.77 -8.39
N LEU A 407 13.23 -15.65 -9.60
CA LEU A 407 14.41 -16.34 -10.08
C LEU A 407 15.51 -15.30 -10.24
N ASP A 408 16.36 -15.20 -9.23
CA ASP A 408 17.47 -14.23 -9.18
C ASP A 408 18.72 -14.81 -9.83
N PRO A 409 19.20 -14.26 -10.96
CA PRO A 409 20.48 -14.64 -11.53
C PRO A 409 21.61 -14.46 -10.51
N VAL A 410 22.50 -15.45 -10.39
CA VAL A 410 23.64 -15.40 -9.44
C VAL A 410 24.66 -14.33 -9.85
N ASP A 411 24.80 -14.15 -11.16
CA ASP A 411 25.57 -13.08 -11.81
C ASP A 411 24.61 -12.27 -12.70
N SER A 412 25.01 -11.07 -13.11
CA SER A 412 24.25 -10.29 -14.10
C SER A 412 23.97 -11.12 -15.37
N LEU A 413 22.79 -10.91 -15.95
CA LEU A 413 22.37 -11.48 -17.23
C LEU A 413 23.40 -11.14 -18.33
N PRO A 414 23.68 -12.08 -19.26
CA PRO A 414 24.64 -11.84 -20.31
C PRO A 414 24.25 -10.67 -21.20
N ASN A 415 25.25 -9.87 -21.54
CA ASN A 415 25.07 -8.63 -22.26
C ASN A 415 24.56 -8.85 -23.68
N GLY A 416 23.52 -8.10 -24.10
CA GLY A 416 22.96 -8.22 -25.45
C GLY A 416 22.30 -9.57 -25.77
N ALA A 417 22.14 -10.45 -24.79
CA ALA A 417 21.70 -11.83 -25.01
C ALA A 417 20.18 -11.94 -25.17
N ASP A 418 19.75 -12.93 -25.95
CA ASP A 418 18.35 -13.34 -26.01
C ASP A 418 18.09 -14.39 -24.94
N CYS A 419 17.24 -14.05 -23.98
CA CYS A 419 16.91 -14.90 -22.84
C CYS A 419 15.52 -15.50 -22.97
N VAL A 420 15.37 -16.72 -22.43
CA VAL A 420 14.14 -17.50 -22.39
C VAL A 420 13.97 -18.10 -20.99
N ILE A 421 12.78 -17.93 -20.43
CA ILE A 421 12.30 -18.54 -19.19
C ILE A 421 11.40 -19.71 -19.58
N ASP A 422 11.86 -20.93 -19.34
CA ASP A 422 11.07 -22.14 -19.54
C ASP A 422 10.48 -22.62 -18.21
N VAL A 423 9.18 -22.88 -18.21
CA VAL A 423 8.41 -23.37 -17.05
C VAL A 423 7.82 -24.74 -17.39
N ALA A 424 8.33 -25.78 -16.73
CA ALA A 424 7.84 -27.15 -16.85
C ALA A 424 6.59 -27.34 -15.97
N ALA A 425 5.45 -27.61 -16.61
CA ALA A 425 4.17 -27.69 -15.94
C ALA A 425 4.11 -28.76 -14.84
N SER A 426 4.74 -29.90 -15.07
CA SER A 426 4.81 -30.99 -14.09
C SER A 426 5.54 -30.60 -12.79
N GLY A 427 6.32 -29.54 -12.82
CA GLY A 427 7.09 -29.05 -11.67
C GLY A 427 6.41 -27.94 -10.90
N ILE A 428 5.25 -27.44 -11.34
CA ILE A 428 4.46 -26.41 -10.66
C ILE A 428 3.18 -27.04 -10.14
N VAL A 429 3.06 -27.21 -8.82
CA VAL A 429 1.97 -28.00 -8.20
C VAL A 429 1.33 -27.22 -7.05
N ASN A 430 0.02 -27.03 -7.07
CA ASN A 430 -0.69 -26.40 -5.96
C ASN A 430 -0.82 -27.35 -4.75
N GLN A 431 -1.36 -26.87 -3.63
CA GLN A 431 -1.53 -27.67 -2.41
C GLN A 431 -2.44 -28.90 -2.58
N TYR A 432 -3.24 -28.92 -3.64
CA TYR A 432 -4.20 -29.97 -3.97
C TYR A 432 -3.67 -31.00 -4.99
N GLY A 433 -2.42 -30.84 -5.45
CA GLY A 433 -1.79 -31.77 -6.39
C GLY A 433 -2.09 -31.49 -7.87
N HIS A 434 -2.76 -30.38 -8.20
CA HIS A 434 -2.95 -29.95 -9.59
C HIS A 434 -1.69 -29.29 -10.13
N THR A 435 -1.23 -29.76 -11.30
CA THR A 435 -0.12 -29.16 -12.04
C THR A 435 -0.60 -27.99 -12.89
N LEU A 436 0.31 -27.11 -13.31
CA LEU A 436 0.04 -26.16 -14.40
C LEU A 436 -0.53 -26.90 -15.62
N ALA A 437 -1.42 -26.26 -16.38
CA ALA A 437 -2.14 -26.92 -17.47
C ALA A 437 -1.24 -27.34 -18.66
N ALA A 438 -0.17 -26.58 -18.93
CA ALA A 438 0.79 -26.84 -20.00
C ALA A 438 2.13 -26.14 -19.70
N ASP A 439 3.22 -26.64 -20.27
CA ASP A 439 4.52 -25.97 -20.22
C ASP A 439 4.39 -24.55 -20.80
N ALA A 440 5.12 -23.60 -20.23
CA ALA A 440 5.14 -22.21 -20.66
C ALA A 440 6.56 -21.76 -20.97
N SER A 441 6.71 -20.81 -21.89
CA SER A 441 8.00 -20.25 -22.28
C SER A 441 7.83 -18.76 -22.57
N PHE A 442 8.70 -17.94 -22.01
CA PHE A 442 8.67 -16.48 -22.13
C PHE A 442 10.05 -15.97 -22.54
N SER A 443 10.10 -15.01 -23.45
CA SER A 443 11.35 -14.50 -24.02
C SER A 443 11.57 -13.03 -23.71
N PHE A 444 12.82 -12.60 -23.63
CA PHE A 444 13.19 -11.19 -23.57
C PHE A 444 14.65 -10.99 -24.04
N SER A 445 15.00 -9.78 -24.50
CA SER A 445 16.39 -9.44 -24.86
C SER A 445 17.02 -8.51 -23.83
N VAL A 446 18.26 -8.81 -23.46
CA VAL A 446 19.07 -8.03 -22.51
C VAL A 446 19.73 -6.88 -23.26
N ILE A 447 19.78 -5.70 -22.64
CA ILE A 447 20.49 -4.55 -23.19
C ILE A 447 21.98 -4.87 -23.37
N GLU A 448 22.57 -4.41 -24.46
CA GLU A 448 24.02 -4.43 -24.67
C GLU A 448 24.65 -3.20 -23.98
N ALA A 449 25.11 -3.38 -22.74
CA ALA A 449 25.93 -2.44 -21.99
C ALA A 449 27.35 -2.35 -22.60
N GLY A 450 27.72 -1.17 -23.11
CA GLY A 450 29.00 -0.93 -23.76
C GLY A 450 28.91 0.17 -24.82
N ASP A 451 30.08 0.63 -25.29
CA ASP A 451 30.19 1.72 -26.26
C ASP A 451 29.92 1.30 -27.71
N GLU A 452 29.93 -0.01 -27.99
CA GLU A 452 29.86 -0.55 -29.34
C GLU A 452 28.50 -0.23 -29.97
N GLY A 453 28.51 0.68 -30.95
CA GLY A 453 27.28 1.16 -31.62
C GLY A 453 26.50 2.23 -30.86
N TYR A 454 26.64 2.37 -29.53
CA TYR A 454 25.92 3.38 -28.73
C TYR A 454 26.17 4.80 -29.23
N TYR A 455 27.42 5.13 -29.56
CA TYR A 455 27.81 6.44 -30.09
C TYR A 455 27.82 6.54 -31.63
N SER A 456 27.24 5.57 -32.34
CA SER A 456 27.29 5.52 -33.83
C SER A 456 26.69 6.75 -34.52
N GLN A 457 25.76 7.44 -33.86
CA GLN A 457 25.10 8.63 -34.36
C GLN A 457 25.81 9.95 -33.96
N VAL A 458 26.86 9.88 -33.14
CA VAL A 458 27.63 11.06 -32.71
C VAL A 458 28.46 11.61 -33.86
N ASN A 459 28.39 12.92 -34.08
CA ASN A 459 29.12 13.62 -35.13
C ASN A 459 30.15 14.60 -34.55
N PRO A 460 31.43 14.22 -34.45
CA PRO A 460 32.47 15.07 -33.87
C PRO A 460 33.07 16.11 -34.84
N SER A 461 32.43 16.38 -36.00
CA SER A 461 33.01 17.23 -37.05
C SER A 461 33.12 18.73 -36.69
N SER A 462 32.28 19.21 -35.77
CA SER A 462 32.39 20.53 -35.16
C SER A 462 31.85 20.51 -33.73
N PRO A 463 32.20 21.48 -32.87
CA PRO A 463 31.65 21.56 -31.52
C PRO A 463 30.12 21.60 -31.48
N GLU A 464 29.49 22.33 -32.41
CA GLU A 464 28.03 22.45 -32.49
C GLU A 464 27.37 21.12 -32.88
N GLN A 465 27.95 20.39 -33.85
CA GLN A 465 27.45 19.07 -34.25
C GLN A 465 27.68 18.03 -33.16
N LEU A 466 28.83 18.08 -32.48
CA LEU A 466 29.14 17.19 -31.37
C LEU A 466 28.15 17.41 -30.23
N ARG A 467 27.92 18.66 -29.83
CA ARG A 467 26.95 19.05 -28.79
C ARG A 467 25.57 18.48 -29.07
N CYS A 468 25.00 18.79 -30.24
CA CYS A 468 23.64 18.38 -30.55
C CYS A 468 23.52 16.85 -30.71
N THR A 469 24.50 16.18 -31.32
CA THR A 469 24.43 14.72 -31.52
C THR A 469 24.70 13.93 -30.25
N LEU A 470 25.53 14.45 -29.34
CA LEU A 470 25.66 13.91 -27.99
C LEU A 470 24.34 14.04 -27.23
N ASN A 471 23.74 15.23 -27.20
CA ASN A 471 22.43 15.42 -26.57
C ASN A 471 21.38 14.45 -27.14
N LEU A 472 21.29 14.32 -28.47
CA LEU A 472 20.39 13.35 -29.12
C LEU A 472 20.64 11.90 -28.69
N THR A 473 21.89 11.53 -28.46
CA THR A 473 22.29 10.16 -28.11
C THR A 473 21.96 9.82 -26.66
N ILE A 474 22.21 10.74 -25.73
CA ILE A 474 22.14 10.46 -24.29
C ILE A 474 20.81 10.89 -23.65
N ARG A 475 19.96 11.61 -24.37
CA ARG A 475 18.63 12.03 -23.89
C ARG A 475 17.60 10.92 -23.90
N GLY A 476 16.54 11.09 -23.11
CA GLY A 476 15.40 10.16 -23.12
C GLY A 476 15.58 8.92 -22.26
N HIS A 477 16.54 8.95 -21.33
CA HIS A 477 16.81 7.85 -20.42
C HIS A 477 15.64 7.53 -19.49
N THR A 478 15.63 6.31 -18.96
CA THR A 478 14.67 5.87 -17.96
C THR A 478 14.97 6.54 -16.61
N ALA A 479 14.01 7.28 -16.07
CA ALA A 479 14.10 7.89 -14.75
C ALA A 479 13.50 6.97 -13.68
N TYR A 480 14.27 6.68 -12.63
CA TYR A 480 13.83 5.87 -11.49
C TYR A 480 13.43 6.76 -10.31
N PRO A 481 12.52 6.29 -9.43
CA PRO A 481 12.18 7.02 -8.21
C PRO A 481 13.41 7.41 -7.40
N TYR A 482 13.35 8.58 -6.75
CA TYR A 482 14.40 8.97 -5.82
C TYR A 482 14.47 7.98 -4.65
N SER A 483 13.34 7.55 -4.10
CA SER A 483 13.26 6.44 -3.12
C SER A 483 11.99 5.61 -3.37
N GLY A 484 12.01 4.29 -3.11
CA GLY A 484 10.84 3.42 -3.24
C GLY A 484 11.09 1.97 -2.79
N GLY A 485 10.06 1.12 -2.89
CA GLY A 485 10.15 -0.32 -2.54
C GLY A 485 10.68 -1.23 -3.65
N GLY A 486 10.85 -0.71 -4.88
CA GLY A 486 11.46 -1.40 -6.01
C GLY A 486 12.78 -0.74 -6.43
N THR A 487 13.17 -0.84 -7.70
CA THR A 487 14.36 -0.16 -8.22
C THR A 487 14.24 1.36 -8.06
N ASP A 488 15.15 1.95 -7.30
CA ASP A 488 15.24 3.38 -7.04
C ASP A 488 16.70 3.85 -7.12
N SER A 489 16.93 5.16 -6.97
CA SER A 489 18.29 5.71 -7.03
C SER A 489 19.22 5.16 -5.95
N TRP A 490 18.73 4.67 -4.79
CA TRP A 490 19.61 4.01 -3.82
C TRP A 490 20.12 2.68 -4.37
N ALA A 491 19.21 1.83 -4.84
CA ALA A 491 19.55 0.50 -5.34
C ALA A 491 20.58 0.56 -6.47
N ILE A 492 20.37 1.49 -7.42
CA ILE A 492 21.27 1.67 -8.56
C ILE A 492 22.66 2.16 -8.09
N LEU A 493 22.70 3.18 -7.24
CA LEU A 493 23.96 3.76 -6.77
C LEU A 493 24.75 2.81 -5.86
N GLU A 494 24.09 1.96 -5.07
CA GLU A 494 24.76 0.98 -4.22
C GLU A 494 25.46 -0.11 -5.03
N ILE A 495 24.95 -0.45 -6.21
CA ILE A 495 25.63 -1.35 -7.14
C ILE A 495 26.75 -0.59 -7.86
N ALA A 496 26.46 0.64 -8.31
CA ALA A 496 27.40 1.43 -9.09
C ALA A 496 28.60 1.97 -8.28
N GLN A 497 28.51 1.98 -6.95
CA GLN A 497 29.58 2.37 -6.02
C GLN A 497 29.86 1.26 -4.98
N GLU A 498 29.57 0.01 -5.34
CA GLU A 498 29.91 -1.15 -4.53
C GLU A 498 31.39 -1.14 -4.14
N ASP A 499 31.70 -1.60 -2.92
CA ASP A 499 33.08 -1.78 -2.48
C ASP A 499 33.66 -3.07 -3.11
N PRO A 500 34.69 -2.99 -3.98
CA PRO A 500 35.33 -4.17 -4.56
C PRO A 500 35.79 -5.24 -3.57
N ALA A 501 36.03 -4.86 -2.31
CA ALA A 501 36.45 -5.79 -1.27
C ALA A 501 35.28 -6.46 -0.53
N ASP A 502 34.08 -5.88 -0.58
CA ASP A 502 32.88 -6.39 0.10
C ASP A 502 31.59 -5.93 -0.62
N PRO A 503 30.89 -6.84 -1.32
CA PRO A 503 29.69 -6.49 -2.08
C PRO A 503 28.52 -6.02 -1.21
N ASN A 504 28.58 -6.18 0.13
CA ASN A 504 27.56 -5.66 1.03
C ASN A 504 27.80 -4.20 1.42
N ARG A 505 28.86 -3.57 0.89
CA ARG A 505 29.27 -2.22 1.25
C ARG A 505 29.39 -1.32 0.03
N VAL A 506 29.42 -0.02 0.29
CA VAL A 506 29.65 1.02 -0.74
C VAL A 506 30.82 1.90 -0.36
N ILE A 507 31.58 2.34 -1.37
CA ILE A 507 32.64 3.34 -1.20
C ILE A 507 32.08 4.73 -1.54
N ASP A 508 32.14 5.62 -0.57
CA ASP A 508 31.67 6.99 -0.75
C ASP A 508 32.66 7.84 -1.56
N SER A 509 32.13 8.73 -2.39
CA SER A 509 32.93 9.50 -3.36
C SER A 509 33.78 10.62 -2.73
N TYR A 510 33.48 11.08 -1.52
CA TYR A 510 34.19 12.22 -0.90
C TYR A 510 35.14 11.81 0.21
N ARG A 511 34.67 11.02 1.17
CA ARG A 511 35.45 10.63 2.35
C ARG A 511 36.25 9.33 2.11
N ASN A 512 35.97 8.57 1.05
CA ASN A 512 36.61 7.28 0.76
C ASN A 512 36.39 6.24 1.89
N TYR A 513 35.28 6.36 2.62
CA TYR A 513 34.86 5.44 3.66
C TYR A 513 33.92 4.38 3.07
N SER A 514 34.04 3.16 3.58
CA SER A 514 33.19 2.03 3.21
C SER A 514 32.01 1.96 4.17
N TYR A 515 30.76 1.99 3.69
CA TYR A 515 29.53 1.97 4.48
C TYR A 515 28.72 0.70 4.23
N ASP A 516 27.95 0.24 5.22
CA ASP A 516 27.02 -0.88 5.01
C ASP A 516 25.83 -0.47 4.13
N LYS A 517 25.55 -1.24 3.07
CA LYS A 517 24.38 -1.01 2.21
C LYS A 517 23.09 -1.04 3.04
N VAL A 518 22.13 -0.21 2.67
CA VAL A 518 20.82 -0.09 3.36
C VAL A 518 20.88 0.45 4.80
N SER A 519 21.60 -0.19 5.72
CA SER A 519 21.61 0.15 7.14
C SER A 519 22.27 1.49 7.44
N ASP A 520 23.29 1.89 6.67
CA ASP A 520 23.99 3.16 6.85
C ASP A 520 23.43 4.28 5.94
N ARG A 521 22.29 4.05 5.26
CA ARG A 521 21.60 5.11 4.50
C ARG A 521 21.13 6.21 5.46
N SER A 522 21.40 7.46 5.11
CA SER A 522 20.90 8.59 5.89
C SER A 522 19.36 8.63 5.91
N GLY A 523 18.78 8.95 7.07
CA GLY A 523 17.31 9.02 7.26
C GLY A 523 16.66 7.76 7.87
N GLN A 524 17.43 6.72 8.17
CA GLN A 524 16.97 5.47 8.82
C GLN A 524 16.76 5.60 10.36
N GLY A 525 17.17 6.73 10.97
CA GLY A 525 17.15 6.92 12.43
C GLY A 525 18.35 6.27 13.15
N GLY A 526 18.70 6.75 14.35
CA GLY A 526 19.83 6.24 15.15
C GLY A 526 21.11 7.11 15.11
N SER A 527 22.25 6.55 15.54
CA SER A 527 23.57 7.21 15.49
C SER A 527 24.63 6.28 14.86
N GLY A 528 25.03 6.55 13.62
CA GLY A 528 25.99 5.77 12.86
C GLY A 528 26.72 6.63 11.82
N PRO A 529 27.75 6.09 11.14
CA PRO A 529 28.30 6.72 9.95
C PRO A 529 27.23 6.68 8.85
N TRP A 530 26.79 7.84 8.37
CA TRP A 530 25.72 7.93 7.38
C TRP A 530 26.24 8.35 6.01
N TYR A 531 25.77 7.69 4.96
CA TYR A 531 25.93 8.18 3.59
C TYR A 531 24.59 8.67 3.02
N ASN A 532 24.67 9.66 2.13
CA ASN A 532 23.55 10.23 1.41
C ASN A 532 23.88 10.35 -0.08
N ARG A 533 22.89 10.70 -0.89
CA ARG A 533 23.04 10.99 -2.31
C ARG A 533 23.37 12.47 -2.49
N GLU A 534 24.54 12.72 -3.05
CA GLU A 534 25.03 14.04 -3.45
C GLU A 534 24.49 14.37 -4.83
N HIS A 535 23.86 15.53 -4.95
CA HIS A 535 23.56 16.16 -6.24
C HIS A 535 24.79 16.96 -6.68
N THR A 536 25.70 16.32 -7.44
CA THR A 536 26.94 16.99 -7.90
C THR A 536 26.66 18.27 -8.70
N TRP A 537 25.55 18.30 -9.44
CA TRP A 537 24.86 19.53 -9.80
C TRP A 537 23.75 19.82 -8.77
N PRO A 538 23.85 20.87 -7.93
CA PRO A 538 22.85 21.15 -6.90
C PRO A 538 21.46 21.31 -7.50
N ASN A 539 20.50 20.52 -7.02
CA ASN A 539 19.12 20.56 -7.52
C ASN A 539 18.45 21.94 -7.44
N SER A 540 18.88 22.80 -6.50
CA SER A 540 18.42 24.19 -6.38
C SER A 540 18.84 25.10 -7.55
N LEU A 541 19.72 24.64 -8.44
CA LEU A 541 20.17 25.31 -9.66
C LEU A 541 19.46 24.72 -10.89
N GLY A 542 18.12 24.67 -10.85
CA GLY A 542 17.28 24.40 -12.03
C GLY A 542 16.17 23.37 -11.86
N PHE A 543 16.32 22.41 -10.94
CA PHE A 543 15.41 21.26 -10.83
C PHE A 543 15.18 20.85 -9.35
N PRO A 544 14.56 21.70 -8.51
CA PRO A 544 14.46 21.44 -7.07
C PRO A 544 13.49 20.30 -6.70
N ASP A 545 12.56 19.95 -7.60
CA ASP A 545 11.47 19.03 -7.31
C ASP A 545 11.87 17.57 -7.63
N ARG A 546 11.49 16.64 -6.74
CA ARG A 546 11.76 15.19 -6.89
C ARG A 546 10.93 14.54 -8.00
N THR A 547 9.76 15.10 -8.27
CA THR A 547 8.77 14.56 -9.20
C THR A 547 8.28 15.67 -10.11
N ASP A 548 7.85 15.31 -11.31
CA ASP A 548 7.18 16.25 -12.19
C ASP A 548 5.73 16.53 -11.77
N SER A 549 5.05 17.37 -12.55
CA SER A 549 3.65 17.76 -12.33
C SER A 549 2.65 16.60 -12.44
N GLN A 550 3.08 15.43 -12.92
CA GLN A 550 2.28 14.21 -13.03
C GLN A 550 2.66 13.18 -11.96
N GLY A 551 3.53 13.54 -11.00
CA GLY A 551 3.99 12.66 -9.93
C GLY A 551 5.00 11.61 -10.38
N ARG A 552 5.52 11.70 -11.61
CA ARG A 552 6.56 10.79 -12.11
C ARG A 552 7.93 11.25 -11.61
N PRO A 553 8.95 10.37 -11.51
CA PRO A 553 10.30 10.78 -11.19
C PRO A 553 10.77 11.94 -12.07
N ASN A 554 11.32 13.00 -11.47
CA ASN A 554 11.91 14.10 -12.21
C ASN A 554 13.29 13.65 -12.72
N ALA A 555 13.45 13.49 -14.03
CA ALA A 555 14.66 12.94 -14.66
C ALA A 555 15.94 13.64 -14.17
N PRO A 556 16.10 14.98 -14.26
CA PRO A 556 17.30 15.68 -13.78
C PRO A 556 17.53 15.56 -12.27
N TYR A 557 16.48 15.35 -11.46
CA TYR A 557 16.64 15.16 -10.02
C TYR A 557 17.14 13.75 -9.67
N THR A 558 16.78 12.75 -10.47
CA THR A 558 16.98 11.34 -10.17
C THR A 558 18.08 10.67 -10.99
N ASP A 559 18.63 11.37 -11.98
CA ASP A 559 19.70 10.90 -12.86
C ASP A 559 20.95 10.46 -12.08
N VAL A 560 21.19 9.16 -12.00
CA VAL A 560 22.28 8.57 -11.23
C VAL A 560 23.65 8.76 -11.87
N HIS A 561 23.77 9.39 -13.06
CA HIS A 561 25.06 9.89 -13.57
C HIS A 561 25.59 11.10 -12.80
N MET A 562 24.71 11.89 -12.17
CA MET A 562 25.11 13.01 -11.31
C MET A 562 24.99 12.72 -9.82
N LEU A 563 24.22 11.70 -9.42
CA LEU A 563 24.10 11.33 -8.02
C LEU A 563 25.31 10.52 -7.60
N HIS A 564 25.88 10.85 -6.45
CA HIS A 564 26.96 10.07 -5.85
C HIS A 564 26.66 9.77 -4.38
N LEU A 565 26.86 8.53 -3.94
CA LEU A 565 26.88 8.18 -2.52
C LEU A 565 28.09 8.83 -1.86
N THR A 566 27.85 9.62 -0.83
CA THR A 566 28.83 10.45 -0.12
C THR A 566 28.51 10.48 1.37
N ASP A 567 29.52 10.67 2.22
CA ASP A 567 29.30 10.95 3.65
C ASP A 567 28.32 12.15 3.81
N GLN A 568 27.31 11.98 4.66
CA GLN A 568 26.24 12.99 4.82
C GLN A 568 26.77 14.37 5.23
N ASN A 569 27.82 14.42 6.05
CA ASN A 569 28.39 15.70 6.48
C ASN A 569 29.19 16.35 5.34
N TYR A 570 29.89 15.55 4.55
CA TYR A 570 30.68 16.04 3.42
C TYR A 570 29.76 16.56 2.30
N ASN A 571 28.64 15.88 2.06
CA ASN A 571 27.55 16.34 1.21
C ASN A 571 26.96 17.67 1.71
N SER A 572 26.66 17.77 3.01
CA SER A 572 26.19 19.02 3.63
C SER A 572 27.19 20.18 3.48
N ASP A 573 28.48 19.88 3.67
CA ASP A 573 29.58 20.83 3.48
C ASP A 573 29.82 21.19 2.02
N ARG A 574 29.51 20.30 1.07
CA ARG A 574 29.46 20.65 -0.35
C ARG A 574 28.32 21.65 -0.58
N GLY A 575 27.10 21.32 -0.18
CA GLY A 575 25.95 22.20 -0.30
C GLY A 575 25.75 22.69 -1.74
N ASN A 576 25.49 23.99 -1.92
CA ASN A 576 25.26 24.60 -3.25
C ASN A 576 26.51 25.31 -3.81
N ARG A 577 27.71 24.96 -3.32
CA ARG A 577 28.95 25.63 -3.72
C ARG A 577 29.36 25.18 -5.14
N PRO A 578 29.78 26.12 -6.01
CA PRO A 578 30.42 25.75 -7.27
C PRO A 578 31.63 24.86 -7.03
N LEU A 579 31.82 23.88 -7.92
CA LEU A 579 33.05 23.10 -7.97
C LEU A 579 34.14 23.97 -8.60
N ALA A 580 35.23 24.16 -7.87
CA ALA A 580 36.34 25.03 -8.26
C ALA A 580 37.58 24.70 -7.44
N TYR A 581 38.77 25.07 -7.93
CA TYR A 581 39.98 25.03 -7.11
C TYR A 581 39.88 25.96 -5.89
N CYS A 582 40.46 25.51 -4.80
CA CYS A 582 40.54 26.17 -3.52
C CYS A 582 41.96 26.74 -3.30
N ASP A 583 42.24 27.17 -2.08
CA ASP A 583 43.57 27.59 -1.67
C ASP A 583 43.85 27.18 -0.22
N ALA A 584 45.04 27.52 0.29
CA ALA A 584 45.46 27.16 1.65
C ALA A 584 44.60 27.76 2.78
N SER A 585 43.65 28.66 2.48
CA SER A 585 42.68 29.19 3.44
C SER A 585 41.39 28.35 3.55
N CYS A 586 41.18 27.38 2.65
CA CYS A 586 40.03 26.51 2.68
C CYS A 586 40.06 25.52 3.86
N GLY A 587 38.89 25.17 4.37
CA GLY A 587 38.72 24.17 5.42
C GLY A 587 38.87 22.75 4.86
N GLU A 588 39.62 21.91 5.55
CA GLU A 588 39.86 20.53 5.14
C GLU A 588 38.68 19.60 5.50
N ARG A 589 38.43 18.63 4.62
CA ARG A 589 37.57 17.45 4.85
C ARG A 589 38.34 16.21 4.40
N THR A 590 38.96 15.54 5.37
CA THR A 590 39.93 14.47 5.17
C THR A 590 39.34 13.21 4.54
N THR A 591 40.05 12.61 3.60
CA THR A 591 39.72 11.24 3.16
C THR A 591 40.31 10.20 4.12
N GLU A 592 39.65 9.04 4.17
CA GLU A 592 40.15 7.83 4.81
C GLU A 592 41.09 7.10 3.83
N ALA A 593 42.11 6.43 4.39
CA ALA A 593 42.99 5.59 3.60
C ALA A 593 42.28 4.26 3.32
N ASN A 594 41.80 4.08 2.09
CA ASN A 594 41.08 2.89 1.66
C ASN A 594 41.51 2.52 0.24
N GLN A 595 41.60 1.22 -0.04
CA GLN A 595 42.03 0.66 -1.33
C GLN A 595 43.36 1.23 -1.87
N GLY A 596 44.26 1.61 -0.97
CA GLY A 596 45.57 2.15 -1.34
C GLY A 596 45.57 3.63 -1.77
N VAL A 597 44.43 4.31 -1.69
CA VAL A 597 44.27 5.74 -1.99
C VAL A 597 43.68 6.48 -0.78
N GLY A 598 43.71 7.82 -0.83
CA GLY A 598 43.20 8.68 0.24
C GLY A 598 44.18 8.91 1.39
N GLY A 599 43.66 9.12 2.59
CA GLY A 599 44.41 9.49 3.78
C GLY A 599 44.76 10.98 3.81
N GLY A 600 43.91 11.77 4.47
CA GLY A 600 44.05 13.22 4.58
C GLY A 600 45.42 13.67 5.09
N SER A 601 45.92 14.77 4.51
CA SER A 601 47.32 15.21 4.75
C SER A 601 47.47 16.40 5.70
N GLY A 602 46.38 17.09 6.06
CA GLY A 602 46.43 18.28 6.93
C GLY A 602 46.82 19.57 6.21
N VAL A 603 47.20 19.53 4.94
CA VAL A 603 47.75 20.68 4.18
C VAL A 603 47.26 20.66 2.74
N TYR A 604 46.81 21.82 2.24
CA TYR A 604 46.41 22.01 0.86
C TYR A 604 47.59 21.85 -0.13
N PRO A 605 47.42 21.17 -1.28
CA PRO A 605 46.18 20.59 -1.78
C PRO A 605 45.87 19.18 -1.24
N GLY A 606 46.85 18.42 -0.74
CA GLY A 606 46.62 17.18 0.02
C GLY A 606 45.71 16.11 -0.62
N ASN A 607 45.41 15.05 0.14
CA ASN A 607 44.42 14.01 -0.23
C ASN A 607 43.10 14.25 0.52
N SER A 608 42.53 15.44 0.37
CA SER A 608 41.34 15.87 1.11
C SER A 608 40.43 16.70 0.20
N ASN A 609 39.16 16.79 0.57
CA ASN A 609 38.26 17.78 -0.03
C ASN A 609 38.46 19.13 0.67
N TRP A 610 38.24 20.23 -0.03
CA TRP A 610 38.45 21.58 0.49
C TRP A 610 37.23 22.45 0.32
N VAL A 611 36.85 23.11 1.42
CA VAL A 611 35.63 23.90 1.50
C VAL A 611 35.97 25.36 1.74
N ARG A 612 35.52 26.22 0.84
CA ARG A 612 35.52 27.67 1.05
C ARG A 612 34.13 28.12 1.48
N GLU A 613 34.06 28.77 2.63
CA GLU A 613 32.83 29.38 3.14
C GLU A 613 32.56 30.76 2.50
N PRO A 614 31.30 31.24 2.48
CA PRO A 614 30.07 30.58 2.95
C PRO A 614 29.48 29.58 1.94
N ASN A 615 28.44 28.83 2.31
CA ASN A 615 27.64 28.05 1.36
C ASN A 615 27.06 28.92 0.24
N GLY A 616 26.92 28.33 -0.95
CA GLY A 616 26.48 28.96 -2.18
C GLY A 616 27.63 29.51 -3.02
N ASN A 617 27.27 30.33 -4.00
CA ASN A 617 28.16 30.81 -5.05
C ASN A 617 29.36 31.67 -4.59
N GLN A 618 29.33 32.20 -3.36
CA GLN A 618 30.47 32.91 -2.76
C GLN A 618 31.56 31.95 -2.24
N GLY A 619 31.19 30.69 -1.98
CA GLY A 619 32.08 29.63 -1.58
C GLY A 619 32.54 28.78 -2.77
N SER A 620 33.24 27.69 -2.48
CA SER A 620 33.69 26.68 -3.44
C SER A 620 33.92 25.35 -2.74
N PHE A 621 33.76 24.26 -3.47
CA PHE A 621 34.10 22.92 -2.99
C PHE A 621 35.07 22.29 -3.99
N GLU A 622 36.26 21.93 -3.50
CA GLU A 622 37.25 21.18 -4.27
C GLU A 622 37.24 19.72 -3.81
N VAL A 623 37.00 18.80 -4.74
CA VAL A 623 37.04 17.36 -4.49
C VAL A 623 38.50 16.92 -4.36
N TRP A 624 38.78 15.88 -3.57
CA TRP A 624 40.11 15.28 -3.50
C TRP A 624 40.57 14.69 -4.85
N ASP A 625 41.89 14.67 -5.09
CA ASP A 625 42.50 14.45 -6.41
C ASP A 625 42.08 13.16 -7.13
N HIS A 626 41.74 12.08 -6.40
CA HIS A 626 41.39 10.78 -7.00
C HIS A 626 39.92 10.67 -7.49
N ARG A 627 39.10 11.70 -7.23
CA ARG A 627 37.69 11.75 -7.65
C ARG A 627 37.35 13.04 -8.37
N LYS A 628 38.36 13.88 -8.68
CA LYS A 628 38.14 15.18 -9.33
C LYS A 628 37.59 15.01 -10.73
N GLY A 629 38.13 14.04 -11.48
CA GLY A 629 37.72 13.73 -12.84
C GLY A 629 36.30 13.19 -12.88
N ASP A 630 35.99 12.23 -12.00
CA ASP A 630 34.67 11.58 -11.91
C ASP A 630 33.56 12.62 -11.70
N ILE A 631 33.76 13.49 -10.71
CA ILE A 631 32.79 14.54 -10.38
C ILE A 631 32.74 15.60 -11.48
N ALA A 632 33.86 15.92 -12.13
CA ALA A 632 33.85 16.82 -13.27
C ALA A 632 33.03 16.25 -14.43
N ARG A 633 33.24 14.99 -14.80
CA ARG A 633 32.52 14.31 -15.89
C ARG A 633 31.03 14.17 -15.60
N ALA A 634 30.63 13.96 -14.35
CA ALA A 634 29.22 13.98 -13.94
C ALA A 634 28.54 15.32 -14.27
N VAL A 635 29.19 16.44 -13.93
CA VAL A 635 28.64 17.79 -14.18
C VAL A 635 28.74 18.17 -15.67
N LEU A 636 29.82 17.81 -16.36
CA LEU A 636 29.95 17.96 -17.82
C LEU A 636 28.83 17.23 -18.56
N TYR A 637 28.51 16.01 -18.14
CA TYR A 637 27.37 15.24 -18.67
C TYR A 637 26.05 15.97 -18.46
N MET A 638 25.77 16.50 -17.26
CA MET A 638 24.51 17.21 -16.99
C MET A 638 24.28 18.38 -17.95
N ALA A 639 25.34 19.13 -18.27
CA ALA A 639 25.25 20.29 -19.18
C ALA A 639 24.97 19.92 -20.65
N ILE A 640 25.30 18.70 -21.07
CA ILE A 640 24.97 18.21 -22.43
C ILE A 640 23.67 17.40 -22.44
N ARG A 641 23.36 16.67 -21.37
CA ARG A 641 22.13 15.89 -21.27
C ARG A 641 20.91 16.79 -21.20
N TYR A 642 20.98 17.88 -20.45
CA TYR A 642 19.85 18.76 -20.16
C TYR A 642 20.05 20.13 -20.81
N GLU A 643 19.69 20.25 -22.10
CA GLU A 643 19.76 21.50 -22.88
C GLU A 643 18.36 22.15 -23.06
N GLY A 644 17.46 21.90 -22.12
CA GLY A 644 16.08 22.35 -22.17
C GLY A 644 15.18 21.51 -23.09
N GLY A 645 13.93 21.97 -23.25
CA GLY A 645 12.93 21.30 -24.08
C GLY A 645 12.11 20.27 -23.31
N ASN A 646 11.79 19.15 -23.95
CA ASN A 646 10.99 18.08 -23.36
C ASN A 646 11.64 16.71 -23.57
N HIS A 647 11.55 15.88 -22.54
CA HIS A 647 11.93 14.48 -22.58
C HIS A 647 11.20 13.76 -23.74
N PRO A 648 11.92 13.07 -24.64
CA PRO A 648 11.35 12.56 -25.90
C PRO A 648 10.29 11.47 -25.72
N VAL A 649 10.37 10.68 -24.64
CA VAL A 649 9.40 9.61 -24.34
C VAL A 649 8.24 10.11 -23.47
N THR A 650 8.56 10.68 -22.29
CA THR A 650 7.57 11.05 -21.28
C THR A 650 6.92 12.42 -21.48
N GLY A 651 7.51 13.28 -22.33
CA GLY A 651 7.09 14.66 -22.53
C GLY A 651 7.33 15.58 -21.32
N GLN A 652 8.08 15.12 -20.30
CA GLN A 652 8.46 15.93 -19.14
C GLN A 652 9.30 17.14 -19.58
N ALA A 653 9.00 18.33 -19.07
CA ALA A 653 9.81 19.51 -19.36
C ALA A 653 11.19 19.36 -18.70
N GLU A 654 12.26 19.59 -19.47
CA GLU A 654 13.64 19.46 -19.01
C GLU A 654 14.27 20.86 -18.81
N PRO A 655 15.14 21.04 -17.81
CA PRO A 655 15.88 22.28 -17.63
C PRO A 655 16.99 22.41 -18.69
N ASP A 656 17.39 23.64 -18.94
CA ASP A 656 18.58 24.00 -19.70
C ASP A 656 19.71 24.28 -18.70
N LEU A 657 20.70 23.40 -18.65
CA LEU A 657 21.81 23.40 -17.70
C LEU A 657 23.10 23.76 -18.44
N GLU A 658 23.76 24.83 -18.00
CA GLU A 658 24.98 25.34 -18.64
C GLU A 658 26.14 25.51 -17.66
N LEU A 659 27.36 25.18 -18.10
CA LEU A 659 28.57 25.48 -17.34
C LEU A 659 29.02 26.92 -17.62
N THR A 660 29.54 27.61 -16.61
CA THR A 660 30.02 29.00 -16.74
C THR A 660 31.36 29.20 -16.03
N ASN A 661 32.05 30.30 -16.32
CA ASN A 661 33.12 30.82 -15.46
C ASN A 661 32.68 32.11 -14.74
N ASP A 662 31.52 32.66 -15.10
CA ASP A 662 30.96 33.83 -14.45
C ASP A 662 30.10 33.39 -13.27
N ARG A 663 30.63 33.61 -12.07
CA ARG A 663 29.89 33.39 -10.83
C ARG A 663 28.57 34.17 -10.81
N GLY A 664 28.47 35.33 -11.43
CA GLY A 664 27.25 36.13 -11.45
C GLY A 664 26.02 35.38 -11.95
N ASP A 665 26.21 34.40 -12.84
CA ASP A 665 25.14 33.61 -13.46
C ASP A 665 24.69 32.43 -12.59
N ILE A 666 25.52 31.99 -11.64
CA ILE A 666 25.21 30.86 -10.74
C ILE A 666 24.23 31.32 -9.66
N GLN A 667 22.95 31.10 -9.93
CA GLN A 667 21.83 31.52 -9.08
C GLN A 667 20.84 30.38 -8.89
N THR A 668 20.22 30.33 -7.71
CA THR A 668 19.15 29.36 -7.43
C THR A 668 17.93 29.66 -8.30
N GLY A 669 17.34 28.62 -8.87
CA GLY A 669 16.23 28.74 -9.81
C GLY A 669 15.54 27.40 -10.08
N SER A 670 14.43 27.45 -10.81
CA SER A 670 13.70 26.27 -11.28
C SER A 670 13.11 26.49 -12.67
N GLY A 671 12.75 25.39 -13.35
CA GLY A 671 12.08 25.42 -14.66
C GLY A 671 13.05 25.36 -15.84
N ALA A 672 12.61 25.80 -17.02
CA ALA A 672 13.25 25.48 -18.29
C ALA A 672 14.70 26.00 -18.50
N GLY A 673 15.22 26.92 -17.69
CA GLY A 673 16.61 27.42 -17.82
C GLY A 673 16.85 28.35 -19.02
N PRO A 674 18.04 28.98 -19.12
CA PRO A 674 19.31 28.44 -18.63
C PRO A 674 19.55 28.61 -17.13
N HIS A 675 20.13 27.59 -16.51
CA HIS A 675 20.63 27.58 -15.13
C HIS A 675 22.10 27.18 -15.12
N TYR A 676 22.90 27.84 -14.30
CA TYR A 676 24.36 27.73 -14.37
C TYR A 676 24.99 27.12 -13.13
N MET A 677 26.06 26.35 -13.32
CA MET A 677 26.86 25.77 -12.24
C MET A 677 28.32 25.57 -12.66
N GLY A 678 29.20 25.49 -11.64
CA GLY A 678 30.59 25.04 -11.80
C GLY A 678 31.48 26.09 -12.43
N MET A 679 32.80 25.98 -12.24
CA MET A 679 33.76 26.79 -13.00
C MET A 679 34.24 25.92 -14.17
N LEU A 680 33.77 26.20 -15.39
CA LEU A 680 34.05 25.41 -16.59
C LEU A 680 35.55 25.13 -16.77
N ASP A 681 36.39 26.15 -16.60
CA ASP A 681 37.84 26.02 -16.78
C ASP A 681 38.45 25.05 -15.74
N ASP A 682 37.99 25.12 -14.49
CA ASP A 682 38.46 24.23 -13.42
C ASP A 682 37.98 22.79 -13.64
N LEU A 683 36.72 22.61 -14.05
CA LEU A 683 36.15 21.29 -14.34
C LEU A 683 36.86 20.59 -15.50
N LEU A 684 37.18 21.33 -16.57
CA LEU A 684 37.98 20.79 -17.68
C LEU A 684 39.41 20.47 -17.26
N ALA A 685 40.01 21.29 -16.38
CA ALA A 685 41.33 20.98 -15.82
C ALA A 685 41.31 19.73 -14.93
N TRP A 686 40.25 19.54 -14.14
CA TRP A 686 40.05 18.35 -13.30
C TRP A 686 39.86 17.10 -14.15
N HIS A 687 38.98 17.16 -15.15
CA HIS A 687 38.75 16.08 -16.13
C HIS A 687 40.05 15.64 -16.81
N GLN A 688 40.90 16.58 -17.19
CA GLN A 688 42.20 16.27 -17.83
C GLN A 688 43.24 15.72 -16.86
N ALA A 689 43.25 16.19 -15.61
CA ALA A 689 44.21 15.77 -14.59
C ALA A 689 43.91 14.37 -14.03
N ASP A 690 42.65 13.95 -14.06
CA ASP A 690 42.15 12.68 -13.53
C ASP A 690 41.31 11.95 -14.61
N PRO A 691 41.97 11.23 -15.55
CA PRO A 691 41.30 10.50 -16.63
C PRO A 691 40.38 9.38 -16.14
N PRO A 692 39.44 8.89 -16.97
CA PRO A 692 38.54 7.82 -16.57
C PRO A 692 39.24 6.58 -16.04
N SER A 693 38.80 6.14 -14.85
CA SER A 693 39.31 4.96 -14.17
C SER A 693 38.53 3.70 -14.57
N THR A 694 39.04 2.52 -14.21
CA THR A 694 38.28 1.27 -14.46
C THR A 694 37.00 1.25 -13.63
N GLU A 695 37.07 1.75 -12.41
CA GLU A 695 35.95 1.88 -11.48
C GLU A 695 34.86 2.79 -12.07
N GLU A 696 35.25 3.88 -12.73
CA GLU A 696 34.31 4.79 -13.37
C GLU A 696 33.69 4.21 -14.66
N LEU A 697 34.45 3.47 -15.46
CA LEU A 697 33.90 2.75 -16.62
C LEU A 697 32.84 1.73 -16.18
N VAL A 698 33.15 0.94 -15.15
CA VAL A 698 32.19 -0.02 -14.58
C VAL A 698 30.95 0.70 -14.02
N ARG A 699 31.15 1.83 -13.34
CA ARG A 699 30.04 2.66 -12.87
C ARG A 699 29.15 3.12 -14.02
N ASN A 700 29.73 3.54 -15.14
CA ASN A 700 29.01 3.97 -16.34
C ASN A 700 28.20 2.82 -16.97
N ASP A 701 28.78 1.61 -17.02
CA ASP A 701 28.09 0.39 -17.48
C ASP A 701 26.88 0.04 -16.61
N VAL A 702 27.05 0.08 -15.28
CA VAL A 702 25.96 -0.17 -14.33
C VAL A 702 24.86 0.87 -14.52
N ILE A 703 25.17 2.15 -14.60
CA ILE A 703 24.13 3.17 -14.80
C ILE A 703 23.41 2.94 -16.13
N GLN A 704 24.13 2.65 -17.21
CA GLN A 704 23.53 2.38 -18.51
C GLN A 704 22.56 1.21 -18.44
N SER A 705 22.88 0.14 -17.71
CA SER A 705 21.97 -1.00 -17.61
C SER A 705 20.62 -0.65 -16.98
N TYR A 706 20.55 0.43 -16.17
CA TYR A 706 19.30 0.92 -15.61
C TYR A 706 18.67 2.04 -16.44
N GLN A 707 19.41 3.12 -16.68
CA GLN A 707 18.87 4.33 -17.32
C GLN A 707 18.85 4.24 -18.85
N GLY A 708 19.58 3.30 -19.44
CA GLY A 708 19.73 3.16 -20.89
C GLY A 708 20.65 4.20 -21.52
N ASN A 709 21.24 5.11 -20.74
CA ASN A 709 22.17 6.11 -21.24
C ASN A 709 23.53 6.09 -20.54
N ARG A 710 24.56 6.54 -21.28
CA ARG A 710 25.96 6.57 -20.83
C ARG A 710 26.47 8.00 -20.67
N ASN A 711 27.45 8.20 -19.80
CA ASN A 711 28.20 9.44 -19.71
C ASN A 711 29.29 9.47 -20.81
N PRO A 712 29.13 10.27 -21.87
CA PRO A 712 30.06 10.27 -23.00
C PRO A 712 31.45 10.76 -22.64
N PHE A 713 31.62 11.47 -21.53
CA PHE A 713 32.92 11.96 -21.12
C PHE A 713 33.73 10.92 -20.35
N VAL A 714 33.10 9.84 -19.89
CA VAL A 714 33.75 8.65 -19.34
C VAL A 714 34.29 7.78 -20.48
N ASP A 715 33.46 7.52 -21.49
CA ASP A 715 33.80 6.65 -22.62
C ASP A 715 34.69 7.35 -23.66
N HIS A 716 34.42 8.64 -23.93
CA HIS A 716 35.12 9.50 -24.88
C HIS A 716 35.62 10.79 -24.22
N PRO A 717 36.60 10.71 -23.30
CA PRO A 717 37.11 11.87 -22.57
C PRO A 717 37.68 12.97 -23.49
N GLU A 718 38.10 12.63 -24.71
CA GLU A 718 38.59 13.58 -25.71
C GLU A 718 37.53 14.55 -26.24
N TRP A 719 36.24 14.27 -26.05
CA TRP A 719 35.15 15.16 -26.50
C TRP A 719 34.91 16.34 -25.57
N ALA A 720 35.30 16.25 -24.29
CA ALA A 720 35.18 17.35 -23.34
C ALA A 720 36.17 18.47 -23.69
N SER A 721 35.66 19.60 -24.20
CA SER A 721 36.48 20.75 -24.57
C SER A 721 35.76 22.05 -24.32
N GLN A 722 36.51 23.15 -24.11
CA GLN A 722 35.93 24.49 -23.97
C GLN A 722 34.97 24.81 -25.13
N ALA A 723 35.39 24.48 -26.35
CA ALA A 723 34.61 24.76 -27.55
C ALA A 723 33.26 24.05 -27.56
N LEU A 724 33.16 22.83 -27.02
CA LEU A 724 31.90 22.10 -26.88
C LEU A 724 30.93 22.87 -25.98
N PHE A 725 31.36 23.18 -24.75
CA PHE A 725 30.49 23.78 -23.74
C PHE A 725 30.14 25.24 -24.00
N THR A 726 30.95 25.97 -24.79
CA THR A 726 30.64 27.34 -25.23
C THR A 726 29.99 27.41 -26.61
N SER A 727 29.70 26.27 -27.24
CA SER A 727 29.00 26.24 -28.55
C SER A 727 27.49 26.34 -28.39
N GLU A 728 26.82 26.87 -29.42
CA GLU A 728 25.37 26.90 -29.54
C GLU A 728 24.88 25.71 -30.38
N SER A 729 23.67 25.22 -30.09
CA SER A 729 23.03 24.18 -30.90
C SER A 729 22.85 24.67 -32.37
N PRO A 730 23.27 23.88 -33.37
CA PRO A 730 23.18 24.27 -34.76
C PRO A 730 21.73 24.23 -35.25
N ALA A 731 21.41 25.03 -36.28
CA ALA A 731 20.07 25.04 -36.88
C ALA A 731 19.62 23.66 -37.42
N VAL A 732 20.58 22.79 -37.77
CA VAL A 732 20.34 21.41 -38.18
C VAL A 732 21.37 20.51 -37.50
N CYS A 733 20.88 19.55 -36.73
CA CYS A 733 21.71 18.49 -36.17
C CYS A 733 21.89 17.38 -37.20
N GLN A 734 23.12 16.92 -37.43
CA GLN A 734 23.49 15.92 -38.44
C GLN A 734 24.08 14.68 -37.77
N PRO A 735 23.25 13.70 -37.38
CA PRO A 735 23.74 12.44 -36.84
C PRO A 735 24.68 11.73 -37.81
N GLY A 736 25.69 11.04 -37.27
CA GLY A 736 26.58 10.17 -38.03
C GLY A 736 25.79 9.11 -38.80
N GLN A 737 26.24 8.78 -40.02
CA GLN A 737 25.69 7.63 -40.75
C GLN A 737 26.28 6.37 -40.10
N ALA A 738 25.44 5.49 -39.53
CA ALA A 738 25.86 4.11 -39.31
C ALA A 738 26.35 3.57 -40.65
N ASP A 739 27.56 3.01 -40.68
CA ASP A 739 28.22 2.59 -41.91
C ASP A 739 27.37 1.48 -42.57
N ALA A 740 26.47 1.86 -43.48
CA ALA A 740 25.49 1.00 -44.16
C ALA A 740 26.13 0.04 -45.18
N LEU A 741 27.41 -0.29 -44.98
CA LEU A 741 28.22 -1.13 -45.86
C LEU A 741 28.11 -2.62 -45.53
N PHE A 742 27.43 -3.01 -44.45
CA PHE A 742 27.26 -4.41 -44.05
C PHE A 742 25.82 -4.90 -43.77
N SER A 743 24.77 -4.06 -43.85
CA SER A 743 23.40 -4.52 -43.56
C SER A 743 22.73 -5.32 -44.68
N ASP A 744 23.23 -5.24 -45.92
CA ASP A 744 22.46 -5.70 -47.08
C ASP A 744 23.14 -6.85 -47.85
N ARG A 745 23.54 -7.96 -47.22
CA ARG A 745 23.65 -9.27 -47.91
C ARG A 745 23.53 -10.44 -46.94
N PHE A 746 22.32 -10.92 -46.69
CA PHE A 746 21.93 -12.34 -46.77
C PHE A 746 20.48 -12.53 -46.33
N GLU A 747 19.52 -11.97 -47.08
CA GLU A 747 18.21 -12.62 -47.22
C GLU A 747 17.82 -12.62 -48.69
N ALA A 748 18.05 -13.78 -49.32
CA ALA A 748 17.38 -14.11 -50.56
C ALA A 748 15.99 -14.63 -50.19
N ALA A 749 14.95 -13.94 -50.65
CA ALA A 749 13.58 -14.46 -50.67
C ALA A 749 13.32 -15.20 -52.00
N PRO A 750 12.23 -15.99 -52.08
CA PRO A 750 11.87 -17.18 -51.30
C PRO A 750 12.34 -18.50 -51.95
#